data_AF-A0A8A3P2D4-F1
#
_entry.id   AF-A0A8A3P2D4-F1
#
_cell.length_a   1.000
_cell.length_b   1.000
_cell.length_c   1.000
_cell.angle_alpha   90.00
_cell.angle_beta   90.00
_cell.angle_gamma   90.00
#
_symmetry.space_group_name_H-M   'P 1'
#
loop_
_entity.id
_entity.type
_entity.pdbx_description
1 polymer ?
#
loop_
_entity_poly.entity_id
_entity_poly.type
_entity_poly.pdbx_seq_one_letter_code
_entity_poly.pdbx_strand_id
1 'polypeptide(L)'
;MRLNAWCIAVYLLQFSPAADAKPLGTTQSNLQVPLGDLNPTHHQRASSKRLHGRFLHITDLHHDPHYKVSSSTDEDDACHRGKGTAGTYGAETTDCDTPQSLIDATFKWIKENVRDNVDFVVWTGDSARHDSDEKIPRVQSEVLDTNRRIASKFLETFGNGEDLSIPVISTFGNNDILPHNILLSGPNKWFKTYTDIWDKFIPEEQRHGFQRGGWYYVEVIPNKLAVFSLNTLYFFSHNAAVDGCALRSEPGYEHMEWLRIQLQFMRDRGMKVILTGHVPPARTDSKSLWDETCWQKYTLWLQQYRDIVVGGLFGHMNIDHFMIQDTKDIDLLLFESKSTAPARALMDDEFTIQSAGDYLEDLREDWSVLPNPKNLPILMDGEDLEYPELNNASDDKKKKGKKSKKDKERDERKKELKKFGGPWGERFQITHVGPSIVPNYFPTLRVIEYNITGLDDSALWSDSVVGRDEQMDWLDQEEEGQFIVDVDISTEKKKRKHQKDKKRLKNPTPSNPGFIVPSPPSKAAPPGPAYSPQSLTLLGYTQYFANLTYINNLELASKESNDEIDTEKWRKGKHGGKVPKDDDPNPRAFHYQVEYDTFTDPIYKLKDMTVKSYLKLAHRIGKYKPSKGDRVEDGEISEEPELYEDDVETADDAKQISVSENESIEDAEEHDPDAEKKKKHKKKKHHRKHQEKNRVWLSFVQRAFVGTLDGDDIKSFDDEVLVHIQKPFISPFEEEEELHGLEL
;
A
#
# COMPACT_ATOMS: atom_id res chain seq x y z
N MET A 1 71.02 9.65 -38.36
CA MET A 1 71.51 9.01 -39.61
C MET A 1 70.31 8.54 -40.43
N ARG A 2 70.51 8.29 -41.73
CA ARG A 2 69.69 7.52 -42.71
C ARG A 2 68.68 6.53 -42.08
N LEU A 3 67.44 6.31 -42.57
CA LEU A 3 66.69 6.69 -43.80
C LEU A 3 65.14 6.58 -43.47
N ASN A 4 64.07 6.72 -44.29
CA ASN A 4 63.82 6.82 -45.74
C ASN A 4 62.44 7.48 -46.09
N ALA A 5 62.10 7.47 -47.39
CA ALA A 5 60.81 7.62 -48.12
C ALA A 5 59.46 7.45 -47.33
N TRP A 6 58.43 8.30 -47.47
CA TRP A 6 57.65 8.77 -48.67
C TRP A 6 56.64 7.71 -49.19
N CYS A 7 55.40 7.98 -49.62
CA CYS A 7 54.55 9.19 -49.88
C CYS A 7 53.04 8.70 -49.90
N ILE A 8 51.90 9.38 -50.20
CA ILE A 8 51.36 10.70 -50.68
C ILE A 8 49.83 10.72 -50.27
N ALA A 9 48.92 11.72 -50.31
CA ALA A 9 48.73 13.04 -50.95
C ALA A 9 47.78 13.97 -50.11
N VAL A 10 47.45 15.17 -50.61
CA VAL A 10 46.37 16.11 -50.14
C VAL A 10 45.81 16.90 -51.36
N TYR A 11 44.53 17.31 -51.37
CA TYR A 11 43.87 18.49 -52.02
C TYR A 11 42.31 18.28 -51.94
N LEU A 12 41.36 19.24 -51.94
CA LEU A 12 41.29 20.61 -52.51
C LEU A 12 40.56 21.65 -51.58
N LEU A 13 40.14 22.81 -52.09
CA LEU A 13 39.87 24.07 -51.36
C LEU A 13 38.55 24.80 -51.74
N GLN A 14 38.15 25.78 -50.90
CA GLN A 14 37.09 26.82 -51.10
C GLN A 14 35.62 26.31 -51.04
N PHE A 15 34.60 27.10 -50.64
CA PHE A 15 34.40 28.56 -50.64
C PHE A 15 33.82 29.15 -49.33
N SER A 16 33.84 30.48 -49.23
CA SER A 16 32.95 31.31 -48.38
C SER A 16 32.12 32.25 -49.26
N PRO A 17 31.06 32.89 -48.73
CA PRO A 17 31.22 34.33 -48.44
C PRO A 17 30.56 34.79 -47.13
N ALA A 18 30.91 36.00 -46.69
CA ALA A 18 30.25 36.74 -45.61
C ALA A 18 29.38 37.88 -46.19
N ALA A 19 28.58 38.55 -45.35
CA ALA A 19 27.81 39.74 -45.72
C ALA A 19 27.80 40.80 -44.60
N ASP A 20 27.97 42.05 -45.01
CA ASP A 20 27.94 43.32 -44.25
C ASP A 20 26.51 43.81 -43.90
N ALA A 21 26.24 44.79 -43.01
CA ALA A 21 27.01 45.37 -41.89
C ALA A 21 26.20 46.40 -41.03
N LYS A 22 26.65 46.58 -39.77
CA LYS A 22 26.67 47.81 -38.93
C LYS A 22 25.38 48.41 -38.28
N PRO A 23 25.53 49.26 -37.21
CA PRO A 23 24.47 49.51 -36.21
C PRO A 23 24.20 50.99 -35.80
N LEU A 24 23.15 51.21 -35.00
CA LEU A 24 22.90 52.36 -34.09
C LEU A 24 21.85 51.91 -33.03
N GLY A 25 21.91 52.27 -31.74
CA GLY A 25 22.93 53.01 -30.99
C GLY A 25 22.66 53.01 -29.46
N THR A 26 23.68 53.45 -28.71
CA THR A 26 23.75 53.91 -27.30
C THR A 26 22.45 54.39 -26.62
N THR A 27 22.23 54.25 -25.29
CA THR A 27 23.12 54.71 -24.18
C THR A 27 22.91 54.01 -22.82
N GLN A 28 24.02 53.86 -22.05
CA GLN A 28 24.15 53.90 -20.56
C GLN A 28 23.44 52.84 -19.67
N SER A 29 24.01 52.36 -18.55
CA SER A 29 25.41 52.49 -18.06
C SER A 29 25.79 51.45 -16.99
N ASN A 30 26.95 50.82 -17.19
CA ASN A 30 27.86 50.08 -16.29
C ASN A 30 27.58 50.03 -14.77
N LEU A 31 27.79 48.83 -14.18
CA LEU A 31 28.88 48.63 -13.21
C LEU A 31 29.38 47.17 -13.19
N GLN A 32 30.71 47.01 -13.19
CA GLN A 32 31.49 45.80 -13.52
C GLN A 32 31.28 44.57 -12.63
N VAL A 33 31.48 43.39 -13.24
CA VAL A 33 31.94 42.16 -12.59
C VAL A 33 33.36 41.83 -13.10
N PRO A 34 34.35 41.51 -12.26
CA PRO A 34 35.67 41.06 -12.70
C PRO A 34 35.65 39.62 -13.25
N LEU A 35 36.51 39.32 -14.23
CA LEU A 35 36.72 37.96 -14.74
C LEU A 35 37.57 37.11 -13.77
N GLY A 36 37.24 35.82 -13.68
CA GLY A 36 38.06 34.79 -13.03
C GLY A 36 37.82 33.42 -13.65
N ASP A 37 38.85 32.86 -14.28
CA ASP A 37 39.08 31.47 -14.69
C ASP A 37 37.92 30.61 -15.26
N LEU A 38 37.86 30.54 -16.59
CA LEU A 38 37.12 29.54 -17.34
C LEU A 38 37.87 28.19 -17.35
N ASN A 39 37.41 27.21 -16.56
CA ASN A 39 37.83 25.81 -16.65
C ASN A 39 36.76 24.97 -17.39
N PRO A 40 36.93 24.62 -18.67
CA PRO A 40 35.88 24.01 -19.50
C PRO A 40 35.75 22.48 -19.32
N THR A 41 35.72 21.98 -18.08
CA THR A 41 35.62 20.53 -17.78
C THR A 41 34.69 20.22 -16.60
N HIS A 42 33.62 20.99 -16.39
CA HIS A 42 32.68 20.77 -15.26
C HIS A 42 31.20 20.53 -15.66
N HIS A 43 30.98 20.02 -16.89
CA HIS A 43 29.65 19.68 -17.41
C HIS A 43 29.32 18.18 -17.35
N GLN A 44 29.53 17.52 -16.19
CA GLN A 44 28.87 16.24 -15.89
C GLN A 44 28.39 16.18 -14.44
N ARG A 45 27.11 15.82 -14.27
CA ARG A 45 26.42 15.43 -13.04
C ARG A 45 26.75 16.23 -11.76
N ALA A 46 26.29 17.48 -11.74
CA ALA A 46 25.53 17.89 -10.56
C ALA A 46 24.08 17.42 -10.78
N SER A 47 23.52 16.61 -9.88
CA SER A 47 22.07 16.43 -9.83
C SER A 47 21.45 17.77 -9.43
N SER A 48 20.32 18.12 -10.04
CA SER A 48 19.64 19.39 -9.75
C SER A 48 19.15 19.40 -8.30
N LYS A 49 19.54 20.40 -7.49
CA LYS A 49 18.95 20.66 -6.17
C LYS A 49 17.47 21.07 -6.33
N ARG A 50 16.58 20.08 -6.41
CA ARG A 50 15.11 20.23 -6.45
C ARG A 50 14.48 18.89 -6.09
N LEU A 51 13.22 18.92 -5.63
CA LEU A 51 12.44 17.71 -5.47
C LEU A 51 12.14 17.07 -6.83
N HIS A 52 12.19 15.74 -6.89
CA HIS A 52 11.83 14.93 -8.04
C HIS A 52 10.33 14.59 -8.05
N GLY A 53 9.67 14.62 -6.88
CA GLY A 53 8.28 14.21 -6.73
C GLY A 53 8.12 12.69 -6.69
N ARG A 54 9.13 11.96 -6.21
CA ARG A 54 9.17 10.48 -6.25
C ARG A 54 9.82 9.91 -4.98
N PHE A 55 9.36 8.77 -4.51
CA PHE A 55 10.01 8.03 -3.42
C PHE A 55 9.97 6.51 -3.65
N LEU A 56 10.94 5.81 -3.08
CA LEU A 56 11.00 4.33 -3.11
C LEU A 56 10.23 3.75 -1.91
N HIS A 57 9.41 2.75 -2.14
CA HIS A 57 8.89 1.84 -1.12
C HIS A 57 9.46 0.43 -1.38
N ILE A 58 10.09 -0.13 -0.35
CA ILE A 58 10.71 -1.46 -0.34
C ILE A 58 10.43 -2.11 1.03
N THR A 59 10.25 -3.42 1.07
CA THR A 59 9.82 -4.13 2.27
C THR A 59 10.23 -5.60 2.24
N ASP A 60 10.23 -6.24 3.41
CA ASP A 60 10.26 -7.70 3.55
C ASP A 60 11.46 -8.29 2.76
N LEU A 61 12.66 -7.93 3.20
CA LEU A 61 13.93 -8.31 2.58
C LEU A 61 14.40 -9.70 3.01
N HIS A 62 14.07 -10.13 4.23
CA HIS A 62 14.34 -11.46 4.78
C HIS A 62 15.70 -12.06 4.35
N HIS A 63 16.79 -11.33 4.61
CA HIS A 63 18.11 -11.81 4.24
C HIS A 63 18.53 -13.02 5.08
N ASP A 64 18.78 -14.12 4.39
CA ASP A 64 19.28 -15.38 4.94
C ASP A 64 20.81 -15.52 4.71
N PRO A 65 21.62 -15.56 5.78
CA PRO A 65 23.05 -15.84 5.70
C PRO A 65 23.41 -17.31 5.40
N HIS A 66 22.47 -18.25 5.46
CA HIS A 66 22.71 -19.70 5.36
C HIS A 66 22.37 -20.32 4.01
N TYR A 67 21.64 -19.59 3.16
CA TYR A 67 21.20 -19.97 1.81
C TYR A 67 22.33 -20.56 0.99
N LYS A 68 22.06 -21.66 0.28
CA LYS A 68 23.05 -22.26 -0.64
C LYS A 68 22.46 -22.45 -2.02
N VAL A 69 23.11 -21.83 -3.00
CA VAL A 69 22.82 -22.07 -4.43
C VAL A 69 22.94 -23.58 -4.70
N SER A 70 21.97 -24.12 -5.45
CA SER A 70 21.81 -25.54 -5.78
C SER A 70 21.50 -26.47 -4.58
N SER A 71 21.05 -25.95 -3.43
CA SER A 71 20.44 -26.73 -2.34
C SER A 71 19.04 -27.23 -2.70
N SER A 72 18.44 -28.10 -1.87
CA SER A 72 17.02 -28.40 -2.02
C SER A 72 16.14 -27.25 -1.50
N THR A 73 14.93 -27.17 -2.05
CA THR A 73 13.83 -26.29 -1.61
C THR A 73 12.80 -27.05 -0.74
N ASP A 74 13.14 -28.28 -0.30
CA ASP A 74 12.36 -29.03 0.67
C ASP A 74 12.39 -28.39 2.07
N GLU A 75 11.27 -28.41 2.79
CA GLU A 75 11.10 -28.01 4.20
C GLU A 75 12.23 -28.53 5.11
N ASP A 76 12.48 -29.83 5.01
CA ASP A 76 13.49 -30.57 5.77
C ASP A 76 14.93 -30.06 5.49
N ASP A 77 15.14 -29.34 4.38
CA ASP A 77 16.41 -28.76 3.93
C ASP A 77 16.48 -27.22 3.96
N ALA A 78 15.33 -26.53 4.04
CA ALA A 78 15.15 -25.09 4.24
C ALA A 78 16.08 -24.19 3.39
N CYS A 79 16.41 -24.62 2.16
CA CYS A 79 17.30 -23.88 1.25
C CYS A 79 18.75 -23.70 1.77
N HIS A 80 19.11 -24.43 2.82
CA HIS A 80 20.43 -24.42 3.46
C HIS A 80 21.26 -25.68 3.14
N ARG A 81 20.65 -26.76 2.62
CA ARG A 81 21.26 -28.10 2.49
C ARG A 81 20.56 -28.98 1.43
N GLY A 82 20.98 -30.24 1.28
CA GLY A 82 20.58 -31.10 0.17
C GLY A 82 21.22 -30.72 -1.16
N LYS A 83 20.67 -31.22 -2.27
CA LYS A 83 20.94 -30.72 -3.63
C LYS A 83 19.61 -30.60 -4.38
N GLY A 84 19.37 -29.46 -5.01
CA GLY A 84 18.13 -29.18 -5.73
C GLY A 84 18.17 -27.84 -6.46
N THR A 85 17.04 -27.15 -6.50
CA THR A 85 16.72 -26.05 -7.43
C THR A 85 16.84 -24.64 -6.84
N ALA A 86 17.46 -24.48 -5.67
CA ALA A 86 17.78 -23.17 -5.11
C ALA A 86 18.63 -22.31 -6.09
N GLY A 87 18.06 -21.23 -6.60
CA GLY A 87 18.70 -20.40 -7.64
C GLY A 87 19.84 -19.51 -7.13
N THR A 88 20.54 -18.84 -8.04
CA THR A 88 21.62 -17.91 -7.64
C THR A 88 21.09 -16.66 -6.96
N TYR A 89 19.89 -16.21 -7.32
CA TYR A 89 19.24 -15.01 -6.77
C TYR A 89 17.97 -15.35 -5.97
N GLY A 90 17.92 -16.51 -5.32
CA GLY A 90 16.73 -17.02 -4.65
C GLY A 90 15.99 -18.06 -5.49
N ALA A 91 14.91 -18.64 -4.94
CA ALA A 91 14.04 -19.58 -5.63
C ALA A 91 12.60 -19.09 -5.55
N GLU A 92 12.05 -18.64 -6.68
CA GLU A 92 10.69 -18.13 -6.77
C GLU A 92 9.62 -19.18 -6.42
N THR A 93 8.49 -18.75 -5.87
CA THR A 93 7.36 -19.61 -5.45
C THR A 93 7.72 -20.63 -4.37
N THR A 94 8.76 -20.36 -3.59
CA THR A 94 9.16 -21.17 -2.44
C THR A 94 9.13 -20.37 -1.15
N ASP A 95 9.18 -21.04 -0.01
CA ASP A 95 9.42 -20.39 1.29
C ASP A 95 10.92 -20.28 1.63
N CYS A 96 11.79 -20.30 0.61
CA CYS A 96 13.18 -19.89 0.77
C CYS A 96 13.28 -18.38 1.04
N ASP A 97 14.06 -18.01 2.05
CA ASP A 97 14.45 -16.63 2.29
C ASP A 97 15.52 -16.10 1.31
N THR A 98 15.84 -14.80 1.40
CA THR A 98 16.62 -14.06 0.41
C THR A 98 18.13 -14.26 0.54
N PRO A 99 18.86 -14.76 -0.49
CA PRO A 99 20.31 -14.84 -0.43
C PRO A 99 20.98 -13.46 -0.56
N GLN A 100 22.18 -13.35 0.02
CA GLN A 100 23.07 -12.18 -0.06
C GLN A 100 23.28 -11.64 -1.49
N SER A 101 23.27 -12.53 -2.50
CA SER A 101 23.37 -12.22 -3.93
C SER A 101 22.19 -11.40 -4.46
N LEU A 102 20.96 -11.71 -4.04
CA LEU A 102 19.76 -10.94 -4.39
C LEU A 102 19.79 -9.58 -3.69
N ILE A 103 20.13 -9.52 -2.40
CA ILE A 103 20.35 -8.25 -1.68
C ILE A 103 21.34 -7.35 -2.42
N ASP A 104 22.53 -7.86 -2.75
CA ASP A 104 23.56 -7.07 -3.43
C ASP A 104 23.14 -6.62 -4.83
N ALA A 105 22.44 -7.48 -5.59
CA ALA A 105 21.95 -7.14 -6.91
C ALA A 105 20.80 -6.10 -6.88
N THR A 106 19.90 -6.20 -5.92
CA THR A 106 18.81 -5.24 -5.69
C THR A 106 19.33 -3.87 -5.28
N PHE A 107 20.20 -3.78 -4.27
CA PHE A 107 20.77 -2.48 -3.87
C PHE A 107 21.64 -1.88 -4.97
N LYS A 108 22.38 -2.69 -5.75
CA LYS A 108 23.08 -2.22 -6.95
C LYS A 108 22.11 -1.64 -7.98
N TRP A 109 21.04 -2.36 -8.35
CA TRP A 109 20.08 -1.90 -9.35
C TRP A 109 19.37 -0.61 -8.90
N ILE A 110 18.99 -0.52 -7.62
CA ILE A 110 18.45 0.71 -7.01
C ILE A 110 19.45 1.87 -7.15
N LYS A 111 20.73 1.64 -6.86
CA LYS A 111 21.81 2.66 -6.97
C LYS A 111 22.02 3.13 -8.41
N GLU A 112 21.85 2.26 -9.39
CA GLU A 112 22.07 2.55 -10.81
C GLU A 112 20.85 3.19 -11.51
N ASN A 113 19.62 2.93 -11.04
CA ASN A 113 18.38 3.31 -11.74
C ASN A 113 17.43 4.23 -10.94
N VAL A 114 17.37 4.08 -9.61
CA VAL A 114 16.36 4.74 -8.75
C VAL A 114 16.94 5.89 -7.92
N ARG A 115 18.12 5.70 -7.31
CA ARG A 115 18.74 6.63 -6.34
C ARG A 115 18.69 8.09 -6.78
N ASP A 116 19.21 8.38 -7.97
CA ASP A 116 19.36 9.76 -8.49
C ASP A 116 18.01 10.40 -8.92
N ASN A 117 16.88 9.73 -8.65
CA ASN A 117 15.53 10.13 -9.06
C ASN A 117 14.48 10.04 -7.92
N VAL A 118 14.87 9.94 -6.65
CA VAL A 118 13.95 9.86 -5.49
C VAL A 118 14.34 10.82 -4.36
N ASP A 119 13.33 11.36 -3.68
CA ASP A 119 13.46 12.36 -2.62
C ASP A 119 13.65 11.74 -1.23
N PHE A 120 13.10 10.54 -1.02
CA PHE A 120 13.20 9.75 0.22
C PHE A 120 12.93 8.26 -0.05
N VAL A 121 13.15 7.42 0.97
CA VAL A 121 12.93 5.97 0.94
C VAL A 121 12.10 5.53 2.14
N VAL A 122 11.07 4.73 1.89
CA VAL A 122 10.27 4.02 2.89
C VAL A 122 10.69 2.55 2.90
N TRP A 123 11.16 2.08 4.05
CA TRP A 123 11.56 0.70 4.29
C TRP A 123 10.69 0.11 5.40
N THR A 124 9.72 -0.74 5.06
CA THR A 124 8.72 -1.24 6.02
C THR A 124 9.13 -2.54 6.75
N GLY A 125 10.42 -2.69 7.03
CA GLY A 125 10.96 -3.72 7.93
C GLY A 125 11.23 -5.09 7.31
N ASP A 126 11.32 -6.08 8.20
CA ASP A 126 11.67 -7.48 7.97
C ASP A 126 12.96 -7.69 7.19
N SER A 127 14.05 -7.40 7.88
CA SER A 127 15.42 -7.58 7.40
C SER A 127 15.89 -9.02 7.55
N ALA A 128 15.50 -9.67 8.64
CA ALA A 128 15.96 -11.01 9.00
C ALA A 128 15.03 -12.09 8.43
N ARG A 129 15.64 -13.18 7.95
CA ARG A 129 14.96 -14.42 7.54
C ARG A 129 13.93 -14.93 8.54
N HIS A 130 13.04 -15.80 8.09
CA HIS A 130 12.15 -16.61 8.90
C HIS A 130 12.92 -17.65 9.73
N ASP A 131 12.25 -18.27 10.71
CA ASP A 131 12.84 -19.29 11.60
C ASP A 131 12.52 -20.73 11.15
N SER A 132 12.48 -20.94 9.84
CA SER A 132 11.94 -22.16 9.21
C SER A 132 12.88 -23.38 9.24
N ASP A 133 14.12 -23.22 9.73
CA ASP A 133 15.08 -24.33 9.85
C ASP A 133 15.28 -24.75 11.31
N GLU A 134 14.58 -25.79 11.76
CA GLU A 134 14.74 -26.39 13.10
C GLU A 134 16.21 -26.75 13.44
N LYS A 135 17.04 -27.01 12.42
CA LYS A 135 18.44 -27.46 12.58
C LYS A 135 19.41 -26.27 12.61
N ILE A 136 18.97 -25.08 12.21
CA ILE A 136 19.69 -23.80 12.31
C ILE A 136 18.69 -22.73 12.84
N PRO A 137 18.24 -22.84 14.11
CA PRO A 137 17.27 -21.91 14.67
C PRO A 137 17.87 -20.50 14.81
N ARG A 138 17.05 -19.50 14.57
CA ARG A 138 17.42 -18.09 14.43
C ARG A 138 17.73 -17.47 15.79
N VAL A 139 18.87 -16.80 15.88
CA VAL A 139 19.40 -16.26 17.15
C VAL A 139 19.46 -14.74 17.16
N GLN A 140 19.35 -14.13 18.35
CA GLN A 140 19.33 -12.66 18.51
C GLN A 140 20.53 -11.95 17.87
N SER A 141 21.73 -12.55 17.87
CA SER A 141 22.89 -11.99 17.17
C SER A 141 22.71 -11.94 15.65
N GLU A 142 22.11 -12.98 15.06
CA GLU A 142 21.86 -13.08 13.61
C GLU A 142 20.82 -12.05 13.17
N VAL A 143 19.73 -11.88 13.92
CA VAL A 143 18.71 -10.85 13.67
C VAL A 143 19.32 -9.44 13.67
N LEU A 144 20.17 -9.15 14.67
CA LEU A 144 20.86 -7.86 14.79
C LEU A 144 21.95 -7.65 13.72
N ASP A 145 22.72 -8.68 13.37
CA ASP A 145 23.79 -8.57 12.37
C ASP A 145 23.25 -8.50 10.95
N THR A 146 22.14 -9.18 10.64
CA THR A 146 21.42 -8.96 9.37
C THR A 146 20.80 -7.56 9.32
N ASN A 147 20.20 -7.07 10.40
CA ASN A 147 19.70 -5.68 10.45
C ASN A 147 20.83 -4.65 10.25
N ARG A 148 22.02 -4.87 10.84
CA ARG A 148 23.21 -4.05 10.56
C ARG A 148 23.63 -4.09 9.09
N ARG A 149 23.65 -5.28 8.46
CA ARG A 149 23.98 -5.42 7.04
C ARG A 149 23.02 -4.65 6.14
N ILE A 150 21.71 -4.78 6.36
CA ILE A 150 20.70 -4.09 5.55
C ILE A 150 20.75 -2.57 5.80
N ALA A 151 20.91 -2.12 7.05
CA ALA A 151 21.16 -0.71 7.37
C ALA A 151 22.40 -0.16 6.63
N SER A 152 23.52 -0.88 6.64
CA SER A 152 24.71 -0.52 5.86
C SER A 152 24.44 -0.46 4.36
N LYS A 153 23.65 -1.37 3.79
CA LYS A 153 23.27 -1.34 2.36
C LYS A 153 22.44 -0.11 2.00
N PHE A 154 21.52 0.32 2.85
CA PHE A 154 20.81 1.59 2.68
C PHE A 154 21.77 2.78 2.75
N LEU A 155 22.70 2.84 3.72
CA LEU A 155 23.69 3.91 3.84
C LEU A 155 24.67 3.94 2.64
N GLU A 156 25.19 2.79 2.21
CA GLU A 156 26.01 2.63 1.00
C GLU A 156 25.28 3.10 -0.28
N THR A 157 23.95 2.98 -0.31
CA THR A 157 23.13 3.26 -1.50
C THR A 157 22.64 4.70 -1.55
N PHE A 158 22.22 5.27 -0.42
CA PHE A 158 21.59 6.60 -0.32
C PHE A 158 22.45 7.65 0.39
N GLY A 159 23.62 7.27 0.91
CA GLY A 159 24.60 8.16 1.53
C GLY A 159 25.62 8.79 0.58
N ASN A 160 26.35 9.76 1.14
CA ASN A 160 27.47 10.50 0.55
C ASN A 160 28.62 10.60 1.56
N GLY A 161 29.29 9.48 1.83
CA GLY A 161 30.25 9.35 2.93
C GLY A 161 29.62 8.61 4.10
N GLU A 162 29.77 9.13 5.31
CA GLU A 162 29.23 8.53 6.55
C GLU A 162 27.77 8.94 6.83
N ASP A 163 27.22 9.89 6.05
CA ASP A 163 25.89 10.46 6.22
C ASP A 163 24.99 10.27 5.00
N LEU A 164 23.68 10.31 5.23
CA LEU A 164 22.66 10.18 4.20
C LEU A 164 22.61 11.42 3.31
N SER A 165 22.37 11.21 2.01
CA SER A 165 22.00 12.29 1.06
C SER A 165 20.51 12.31 0.75
N ILE A 166 19.84 11.16 0.93
CA ILE A 166 18.41 10.92 0.78
C ILE A 166 17.95 10.20 2.07
N PRO A 167 16.93 10.68 2.80
CA PRO A 167 16.50 10.07 4.05
C PRO A 167 15.83 8.71 3.81
N VAL A 168 16.13 7.76 4.69
CA VAL A 168 15.55 6.41 4.71
C VAL A 168 14.78 6.25 6.02
N ILE A 169 13.50 5.86 5.94
CA ILE A 169 12.61 5.68 7.08
C ILE A 169 12.32 4.19 7.23
N SER A 170 12.97 3.58 8.22
CA SER A 170 12.81 2.17 8.60
C SER A 170 11.69 1.99 9.64
N THR A 171 10.93 0.89 9.55
CA THR A 171 9.96 0.44 10.57
C THR A 171 10.30 -0.96 11.05
N PHE A 172 9.98 -1.31 12.29
CA PHE A 172 10.13 -2.70 12.77
C PHE A 172 9.19 -3.67 12.06
N GLY A 173 9.74 -4.74 11.47
CA GLY A 173 8.98 -5.93 11.11
C GLY A 173 8.94 -6.99 12.22
N ASN A 174 8.10 -8.01 12.05
CA ASN A 174 7.87 -9.03 13.07
C ASN A 174 8.98 -10.09 13.17
N ASN A 175 9.83 -10.21 12.14
CA ASN A 175 11.08 -10.96 12.18
C ASN A 175 12.29 -10.13 12.62
N ASP A 176 12.23 -8.79 12.67
CA ASP A 176 13.33 -7.96 13.22
C ASP A 176 13.49 -8.06 14.75
N ILE A 177 12.62 -8.82 15.42
CA ILE A 177 12.60 -9.08 16.87
C ILE A 177 12.64 -10.59 17.13
N LEU A 178 13.27 -11.00 18.25
CA LEU A 178 13.24 -12.37 18.76
C LEU A 178 12.80 -12.38 20.25
N PRO A 179 11.86 -13.26 20.67
CA PRO A 179 11.11 -14.21 19.86
C PRO A 179 10.26 -13.56 18.77
N HIS A 180 10.04 -14.27 17.66
CA HIS A 180 9.19 -13.85 16.55
C HIS A 180 7.82 -13.38 17.08
N ASN A 181 7.29 -12.29 16.54
CA ASN A 181 6.04 -11.61 16.95
C ASN A 181 6.03 -10.99 18.37
N ILE A 182 6.89 -11.43 19.31
CA ILE A 182 6.81 -11.06 20.72
C ILE A 182 7.67 -9.83 21.05
N LEU A 183 7.10 -8.62 20.86
CA LEU A 183 7.71 -7.37 21.27
C LEU A 183 7.11 -6.81 22.57
N LEU A 184 7.93 -6.80 23.63
CA LEU A 184 7.59 -6.19 24.93
C LEU A 184 7.57 -4.65 24.89
N SER A 185 6.81 -4.05 25.80
CA SER A 185 6.81 -2.60 26.06
C SER A 185 8.22 -2.04 26.34
N GLY A 186 8.47 -0.80 25.96
CA GLY A 186 9.78 -0.14 26.11
C GLY A 186 9.95 0.69 27.39
N PRO A 187 11.18 1.12 27.72
CA PRO A 187 12.42 0.87 26.98
C PRO A 187 12.94 -0.56 27.18
N ASN A 188 13.50 -1.15 26.12
CA ASN A 188 13.99 -2.54 26.13
C ASN A 188 15.35 -2.66 25.39
N LYS A 189 15.97 -3.85 25.45
CA LYS A 189 17.29 -4.10 24.83
C LYS A 189 17.28 -3.98 23.31
N TRP A 190 16.17 -4.32 22.65
CA TRP A 190 16.02 -4.18 21.20
C TRP A 190 16.07 -2.71 20.81
N PHE A 191 15.19 -1.85 21.35
CA PHE A 191 15.17 -0.42 21.03
C PHE A 191 16.48 0.29 21.35
N LYS A 192 17.17 -0.09 22.43
CA LYS A 192 18.52 0.42 22.68
C LYS A 192 19.46 0.07 21.53
N THR A 193 19.59 -1.22 21.21
CA THR A 193 20.53 -1.67 20.16
C THR A 193 20.15 -1.11 18.78
N TYR A 194 18.86 -0.98 18.48
CA TYR A 194 18.39 -0.36 17.26
C TYR A 194 18.58 1.16 17.22
N THR A 195 18.75 1.84 18.37
CA THR A 195 19.20 3.26 18.35
C THR A 195 20.61 3.37 17.77
N ASP A 196 21.44 2.34 17.96
CA ASP A 196 22.80 2.26 17.45
C ASP A 196 22.85 1.76 15.99
N ILE A 197 21.88 0.91 15.56
CA ILE A 197 21.81 0.38 14.18
C ILE A 197 21.13 1.35 13.21
N TRP A 198 20.17 2.15 13.69
CA TRP A 198 19.42 3.13 12.90
C TRP A 198 19.82 4.57 13.24
N ASP A 199 21.06 4.77 13.70
CA ASP A 199 21.53 6.06 14.21
C ASP A 199 21.53 7.17 13.14
N LYS A 200 21.81 6.84 11.88
CA LYS A 200 21.71 7.74 10.72
C LYS A 200 20.29 7.90 10.16
N PHE A 201 19.34 7.03 10.54
CA PHE A 201 17.94 7.09 10.07
C PHE A 201 17.01 7.87 11.01
N ILE A 202 17.27 7.80 12.32
CA ILE A 202 16.45 8.43 13.36
C ILE A 202 16.98 9.83 13.68
N PRO A 203 16.21 10.91 13.43
CA PRO A 203 16.62 12.26 13.82
C PRO A 203 16.85 12.36 15.33
N GLU A 204 17.81 13.18 15.76
CA GLU A 204 18.22 13.24 17.16
C GLU A 204 17.06 13.58 18.10
N GLU A 205 16.23 14.54 17.68
CA GLU A 205 15.00 14.97 18.36
C GLU A 205 13.98 13.85 18.57
N GLN A 206 14.09 12.72 17.85
CA GLN A 206 13.23 11.55 17.98
C GLN A 206 13.84 10.41 18.82
N ARG A 207 15.15 10.37 19.05
CA ARG A 207 15.85 9.20 19.66
C ARG A 207 15.24 8.76 20.99
N HIS A 208 14.80 9.69 21.83
CA HIS A 208 14.14 9.37 23.10
C HIS A 208 12.76 8.72 22.91
N GLY A 209 11.96 9.20 21.94
CA GLY A 209 10.69 8.58 21.57
C GLY A 209 10.88 7.17 21.00
N PHE A 210 11.90 7.01 20.16
CA PHE A 210 12.30 5.70 19.64
C PHE A 210 12.74 4.73 20.74
N GLN A 211 13.57 5.17 21.70
CA GLN A 211 13.95 4.32 22.83
C GLN A 211 12.78 3.98 23.75
N ARG A 212 11.75 4.83 23.82
CA ARG A 212 10.52 4.58 24.60
C ARG A 212 9.63 3.51 23.98
N GLY A 213 9.49 3.46 22.65
CA GLY A 213 8.46 2.63 22.00
C GLY A 213 8.72 2.16 20.57
N GLY A 214 9.90 2.41 20.00
CA GLY A 214 10.26 1.99 18.64
C GLY A 214 9.59 2.82 17.52
N TRP A 215 9.04 3.98 17.85
CA TRP A 215 8.31 4.86 16.92
C TRP A 215 9.01 6.22 16.77
N TYR A 216 8.90 6.84 15.59
CA TYR A 216 9.48 8.15 15.27
C TYR A 216 8.86 8.73 13.99
N TYR A 217 9.25 9.95 13.61
CA TYR A 217 8.99 10.51 12.28
C TYR A 217 10.22 11.21 11.69
N VAL A 218 10.23 11.42 10.37
CA VAL A 218 11.26 12.19 9.65
C VAL A 218 10.58 13.24 8.78
N GLU A 219 11.01 14.50 8.87
CA GLU A 219 10.56 15.58 7.97
C GLU A 219 11.27 15.49 6.61
N VAL A 220 10.87 14.53 5.78
CA VAL A 220 11.44 14.29 4.44
C VAL A 220 11.38 15.51 3.51
N ILE A 221 10.42 16.40 3.72
CA ILE A 221 10.43 17.75 3.16
C ILE A 221 10.22 18.72 4.34
N PRO A 222 11.29 19.38 4.84
CA PRO A 222 11.25 20.23 6.03
C PRO A 222 10.06 21.21 6.04
N ASN A 223 9.29 21.21 7.13
CA ASN A 223 8.06 22.01 7.31
C ASN A 223 6.96 21.81 6.24
N LYS A 224 6.99 20.71 5.47
CA LYS A 224 5.95 20.38 4.47
C LYS A 224 5.40 18.96 4.62
N LEU A 225 6.28 17.94 4.65
CA LEU A 225 5.93 16.53 4.66
C LEU A 225 6.75 15.79 5.73
N ALA A 226 6.07 15.03 6.57
CA ALA A 226 6.69 14.08 7.49
C ALA A 226 6.25 12.63 7.20
N VAL A 227 7.17 11.67 7.33
CA VAL A 227 6.88 10.23 7.26
C VAL A 227 6.98 9.65 8.67
N PHE A 228 5.94 8.94 9.10
CA PHE A 228 5.81 8.40 10.46
C PHE A 228 6.07 6.89 10.49
N SER A 229 7.16 6.48 11.14
CA SER A 229 7.42 5.07 11.46
C SER A 229 6.58 4.66 12.67
N LEU A 230 5.51 3.92 12.40
CA LEU A 230 4.71 3.23 13.41
C LEU A 230 5.36 1.90 13.79
N ASN A 231 5.14 1.48 15.03
CA ASN A 231 5.60 0.19 15.55
C ASN A 231 4.37 -0.72 15.68
N THR A 232 3.97 -1.33 14.58
CA THR A 232 2.69 -2.04 14.48
C THR A 232 2.68 -3.37 15.22
N LEU A 233 3.83 -3.85 15.71
CA LEU A 233 3.91 -4.96 16.67
C LEU A 233 3.19 -4.67 18.00
N TYR A 234 2.94 -3.40 18.36
CA TYR A 234 2.09 -3.05 19.50
C TYR A 234 0.58 -3.04 19.18
N PHE A 235 0.22 -3.30 17.92
CA PHE A 235 -1.16 -3.45 17.45
C PHE A 235 -1.44 -4.89 16.97
N PHE A 236 -0.40 -5.64 16.61
CA PHE A 236 -0.48 -6.98 16.03
C PHE A 236 -1.14 -8.01 16.97
N SER A 237 -2.19 -8.67 16.48
CA SER A 237 -3.01 -9.62 17.25
C SER A 237 -2.22 -10.84 17.77
N HIS A 238 -1.15 -11.24 17.10
CA HIS A 238 -0.27 -12.36 17.49
C HIS A 238 0.87 -11.96 18.44
N ASN A 239 1.08 -10.67 18.74
CA ASN A 239 2.01 -10.27 19.80
C ASN A 239 1.42 -10.55 21.19
N ALA A 240 1.63 -11.77 21.70
CA ALA A 240 1.12 -12.22 22.99
C ALA A 240 1.66 -11.44 24.22
N ALA A 241 2.61 -10.50 24.04
CA ALA A 241 3.13 -9.65 25.11
C ALA A 241 2.42 -8.28 25.26
N VAL A 242 1.34 -8.02 24.51
CA VAL A 242 0.50 -6.81 24.63
C VAL A 242 -1.00 -7.16 24.67
N ASP A 243 -1.82 -6.28 25.25
CA ASP A 243 -3.29 -6.42 25.30
C ASP A 243 -4.00 -5.26 24.59
N GLY A 244 -3.59 -4.99 23.35
CA GLY A 244 -4.20 -4.02 22.45
C GLY A 244 -3.99 -2.55 22.83
N CYS A 245 -4.98 -1.71 22.52
CA CYS A 245 -4.90 -0.25 22.64
C CYS A 245 -5.95 0.39 23.57
N ALA A 246 -6.85 -0.38 24.18
CA ALA A 246 -7.87 0.16 25.08
C ALA A 246 -7.32 0.57 26.46
N LEU A 247 -6.44 -0.24 27.05
CA LEU A 247 -5.96 -0.07 28.42
C LEU A 247 -4.73 0.83 28.52
N ARG A 248 -4.71 1.73 29.50
CA ARG A 248 -3.65 2.72 29.75
C ARG A 248 -2.29 2.14 30.17
N SER A 249 -2.22 0.84 30.47
CA SER A 249 -0.99 0.11 30.73
C SER A 249 -0.25 -0.29 29.45
N GLU A 250 -0.97 -0.41 28.33
CA GLU A 250 -0.46 -1.08 27.15
C GLU A 250 0.33 -0.14 26.24
N PRO A 251 1.42 -0.62 25.64
CA PRO A 251 2.21 0.20 24.72
C PRO A 251 1.41 0.60 23.46
N GLY A 252 0.40 -0.19 23.08
CA GLY A 252 -0.55 0.18 22.01
C GLY A 252 -1.38 1.42 22.35
N TYR A 253 -1.81 1.58 23.61
CA TYR A 253 -2.48 2.81 24.06
C TYR A 253 -1.52 4.00 24.03
N GLU A 254 -0.29 3.82 24.52
CA GLU A 254 0.73 4.90 24.56
C GLU A 254 1.11 5.35 23.14
N HIS A 255 1.30 4.40 22.21
CA HIS A 255 1.54 4.69 20.79
C HIS A 255 0.39 5.50 20.19
N MET A 256 -0.86 5.06 20.39
CA MET A 256 -2.02 5.78 19.87
C MET A 256 -2.17 7.20 20.44
N GLU A 257 -1.77 7.44 21.69
CA GLU A 257 -1.74 8.81 22.25
C GLU A 257 -0.54 9.63 21.74
N TRP A 258 0.64 9.03 21.54
CA TRP A 258 1.77 9.69 20.87
C TRP A 258 1.38 10.12 19.46
N LEU A 259 0.83 9.21 18.66
CA LEU A 259 0.39 9.46 17.29
C LEU A 259 -0.66 10.58 17.26
N ARG A 260 -1.66 10.53 18.16
CA ARG A 260 -2.67 11.59 18.32
C ARG A 260 -2.03 12.97 18.59
N ILE A 261 -1.00 13.02 19.43
CA ILE A 261 -0.31 14.27 19.79
C ILE A 261 0.52 14.79 18.61
N GLN A 262 1.33 13.94 17.97
CA GLN A 262 2.18 14.36 16.85
C GLN A 262 1.36 14.77 15.62
N LEU A 263 0.27 14.06 15.31
CA LEU A 263 -0.65 14.46 14.23
C LEU A 263 -1.28 15.83 14.48
N GLN A 264 -1.57 16.18 15.73
CA GLN A 264 -2.04 17.53 16.08
C GLN A 264 -0.94 18.58 15.86
N PHE A 265 0.31 18.33 16.28
CA PHE A 265 1.43 19.24 16.01
C PHE A 265 1.70 19.41 14.50
N MET A 266 1.61 18.35 13.70
CA MET A 266 1.76 18.43 12.24
C MET A 266 0.64 19.27 11.61
N ARG A 267 -0.62 19.09 12.03
CA ARG A 267 -1.75 19.95 11.64
C ARG A 267 -1.51 21.42 12.00
N ASP A 268 -1.10 21.69 13.24
CA ASP A 268 -0.94 23.08 13.72
C ASP A 268 0.24 23.80 13.03
N ARG A 269 1.22 23.05 12.51
CA ARG A 269 2.27 23.52 11.60
C ARG A 269 1.85 23.57 10.11
N GLY A 270 0.65 23.10 9.77
CA GLY A 270 0.14 23.03 8.39
C GLY A 270 0.73 21.92 7.52
N MET A 271 1.49 21.00 8.11
CA MET A 271 2.20 19.92 7.41
C MET A 271 1.28 18.78 6.99
N LYS A 272 1.76 17.95 6.05
CA LYS A 272 1.13 16.69 5.64
C LYS A 272 1.94 15.50 6.15
N VAL A 273 1.30 14.33 6.23
CA VAL A 273 1.91 13.12 6.79
C VAL A 273 1.65 11.88 5.95
N ILE A 274 2.66 11.02 5.80
CA ILE A 274 2.52 9.62 5.37
C ILE A 274 2.72 8.75 6.62
N LEU A 275 1.88 7.73 6.79
CA LEU A 275 2.03 6.75 7.88
C LEU A 275 2.63 5.46 7.32
N THR A 276 3.63 4.90 8.00
CA THR A 276 4.30 3.65 7.58
C THR A 276 4.40 2.69 8.76
N GLY A 277 4.39 1.39 8.48
CA GLY A 277 4.59 0.33 9.47
C GLY A 277 4.78 -1.00 8.76
N HIS A 278 5.07 -2.07 9.49
CA HIS A 278 5.21 -3.39 8.86
C HIS A 278 3.84 -4.08 8.71
N VAL A 279 3.31 -4.66 9.80
CA VAL A 279 2.00 -5.33 9.84
C VAL A 279 0.88 -4.33 9.49
N PRO A 280 0.11 -4.53 8.40
CA PRO A 280 -0.96 -3.62 8.00
C PRO A 280 -2.25 -3.79 8.83
N PRO A 281 -3.12 -2.77 8.87
CA PRO A 281 -4.42 -2.81 9.56
C PRO A 281 -5.49 -3.59 8.76
N ALA A 282 -5.15 -4.83 8.36
CA ALA A 282 -6.07 -5.78 7.73
C ALA A 282 -7.12 -6.27 8.74
N ARG A 283 -8.37 -6.32 8.29
CA ARG A 283 -9.55 -6.66 9.09
C ARG A 283 -10.67 -7.14 8.17
N THR A 284 -10.67 -8.43 7.87
CA THR A 284 -11.76 -9.16 7.21
C THR A 284 -12.21 -10.33 8.09
N ASP A 285 -13.18 -11.12 7.64
CA ASP A 285 -13.67 -12.29 8.38
C ASP A 285 -12.63 -13.44 8.41
N SER A 286 -11.83 -13.63 7.34
CA SER A 286 -10.74 -14.61 7.30
C SER A 286 -9.43 -14.14 7.96
N LYS A 287 -9.09 -12.83 7.88
CA LYS A 287 -7.82 -12.31 8.43
C LYS A 287 -8.00 -10.96 9.14
N SER A 288 -7.75 -10.95 10.45
CA SER A 288 -7.61 -9.73 11.25
C SER A 288 -6.25 -9.66 11.93
N LEU A 289 -5.39 -8.78 11.43
CA LEU A 289 -4.00 -8.66 11.88
C LEU A 289 -3.85 -7.70 13.06
N TRP A 290 -4.75 -6.75 13.29
CA TRP A 290 -4.65 -5.83 14.43
C TRP A 290 -5.70 -6.17 15.49
N ASP A 291 -5.36 -5.96 16.76
CA ASP A 291 -6.36 -5.91 17.83
C ASP A 291 -7.44 -4.87 17.47
N GLU A 292 -8.71 -5.23 17.67
CA GLU A 292 -9.85 -4.41 17.30
C GLU A 292 -9.77 -3.03 17.95
N THR A 293 -9.33 -2.93 19.21
CA THR A 293 -9.24 -1.63 19.92
C THR A 293 -8.12 -0.75 19.36
N CYS A 294 -7.11 -1.33 18.72
CA CYS A 294 -6.08 -0.61 17.96
C CYS A 294 -6.61 -0.16 16.59
N TRP A 295 -7.23 -1.06 15.82
CA TRP A 295 -7.83 -0.72 14.52
C TRP A 295 -8.86 0.42 14.67
N GLN A 296 -9.73 0.31 15.67
CA GLN A 296 -10.76 1.31 16.01
C GLN A 296 -10.16 2.70 16.30
N LYS A 297 -9.06 2.77 17.07
CA LYS A 297 -8.37 4.05 17.33
C LYS A 297 -7.68 4.60 16.09
N TYR A 298 -7.02 3.75 15.32
CA TYR A 298 -6.31 4.14 14.11
C TYR A 298 -7.27 4.72 13.07
N THR A 299 -8.34 4.00 12.71
CA THR A 299 -9.37 4.46 11.77
C THR A 299 -10.06 5.74 12.27
N LEU A 300 -10.27 5.90 13.58
CA LEU A 300 -10.75 7.15 14.16
C LEU A 300 -9.73 8.30 14.01
N TRP A 301 -8.43 8.06 14.21
CA TRP A 301 -7.39 9.08 14.00
C TRP A 301 -7.29 9.46 12.53
N LEU A 302 -7.36 8.52 11.58
CA LEU A 302 -7.40 8.87 10.17
C LEU A 302 -8.67 9.69 9.83
N GLN A 303 -9.84 9.34 10.40
CA GLN A 303 -11.05 10.16 10.24
C GLN A 303 -10.86 11.59 10.79
N GLN A 304 -10.25 11.73 11.97
CA GLN A 304 -10.04 13.04 12.59
C GLN A 304 -8.96 13.86 11.90
N TYR A 305 -7.91 13.25 11.31
CA TYR A 305 -6.75 13.91 10.68
C TYR A 305 -6.73 13.83 9.14
N ARG A 306 -7.86 13.53 8.50
CA ARG A 306 -8.05 13.41 7.05
C ARG A 306 -7.72 14.66 6.20
N ASP A 307 -7.41 15.77 6.85
CA ASP A 307 -6.89 17.03 6.28
C ASP A 307 -5.37 17.04 6.09
N ILE A 308 -4.63 16.21 6.84
CA ILE A 308 -3.16 16.13 6.79
C ILE A 308 -2.62 14.77 6.31
N VAL A 309 -3.35 13.67 6.53
CA VAL A 309 -2.92 12.33 6.09
C VAL A 309 -2.96 12.23 4.56
N VAL A 310 -1.84 11.76 3.99
CA VAL A 310 -1.62 11.51 2.56
C VAL A 310 -1.98 10.06 2.18
N GLY A 311 -1.63 9.10 3.04
CA GLY A 311 -1.87 7.67 2.85
C GLY A 311 -1.11 6.82 3.87
N GLY A 312 -1.35 5.50 3.84
CA GLY A 312 -0.64 4.50 4.63
C GLY A 312 0.14 3.52 3.74
N LEU A 313 1.36 3.12 4.14
CA LEU A 313 2.24 2.20 3.41
C LEU A 313 2.76 1.09 4.35
N PHE A 314 2.58 -0.18 3.97
CA PHE A 314 2.86 -1.35 4.81
C PHE A 314 3.46 -2.53 4.02
N GLY A 315 3.90 -3.58 4.70
CA GLY A 315 4.49 -4.80 4.14
C GLY A 315 3.83 -6.07 4.71
N HIS A 316 4.64 -7.01 5.21
CA HIS A 316 4.24 -8.21 5.97
C HIS A 316 3.53 -9.32 5.18
N MET A 317 2.54 -8.97 4.36
CA MET A 317 1.67 -9.95 3.69
C MET A 317 2.28 -10.51 2.39
N ASN A 318 3.45 -10.02 1.98
CA ASN A 318 4.18 -10.40 0.76
C ASN A 318 3.44 -10.23 -0.60
N ILE A 319 2.14 -9.91 -0.60
CA ILE A 319 1.28 -9.72 -1.78
C ILE A 319 0.94 -8.26 -2.07
N ASP A 320 0.90 -7.87 -3.34
CA ASP A 320 0.49 -6.52 -3.77
C ASP A 320 -1.02 -6.31 -3.62
N HIS A 321 -1.43 -5.45 -2.69
CA HIS A 321 -2.82 -5.00 -2.64
C HIS A 321 -2.99 -3.62 -1.98
N PHE A 322 -4.22 -3.16 -1.96
CA PHE A 322 -4.68 -2.05 -1.15
C PHE A 322 -5.92 -2.47 -0.37
N MET A 323 -6.18 -1.80 0.73
CA MET A 323 -7.34 -2.03 1.59
C MET A 323 -8.05 -0.70 1.87
N ILE A 324 -9.35 -0.77 2.17
CA ILE A 324 -10.20 0.40 2.41
C ILE A 324 -10.74 0.36 3.83
N GLN A 325 -10.23 1.22 4.73
CA GLN A 325 -10.84 1.39 6.05
C GLN A 325 -12.13 2.20 5.93
N ASP A 326 -13.17 1.80 6.68
CA ASP A 326 -14.48 2.45 6.69
C ASP A 326 -14.83 2.98 8.08
N THR A 327 -15.04 4.29 8.16
CA THR A 327 -15.30 4.97 9.44
C THR A 327 -16.72 4.84 9.95
N LYS A 328 -17.61 4.10 9.27
CA LYS A 328 -18.89 3.66 9.87
C LYS A 328 -18.73 2.52 10.87
N ASP A 329 -17.68 1.73 10.71
CA ASP A 329 -17.48 0.51 11.52
C ASP A 329 -16.74 0.84 12.82
N ILE A 330 -16.53 2.14 13.08
CA ILE A 330 -16.04 2.66 14.36
C ILE A 330 -17.13 2.55 15.42
N ASP A 331 -16.96 1.66 16.40
CA ASP A 331 -17.76 1.65 17.63
C ASP A 331 -17.01 2.30 18.79
N LEU A 332 -17.47 3.50 19.16
CA LEU A 332 -16.93 4.25 20.29
C LEU A 332 -17.24 3.62 21.66
N LEU A 333 -18.23 2.71 21.75
CA LEU A 333 -18.62 2.05 23.00
C LEU A 333 -17.54 1.08 23.52
N LEU A 334 -16.68 0.58 22.63
CA LEU A 334 -15.49 -0.20 22.96
C LEU A 334 -14.48 0.59 23.83
N PHE A 335 -14.55 1.93 23.84
CA PHE A 335 -13.72 2.80 24.69
C PHE A 335 -14.43 3.34 25.95
N GLU A 336 -15.76 3.18 26.04
CA GLU A 336 -16.56 3.59 27.20
C GLU A 336 -16.77 2.46 28.21
N SER A 337 -16.84 1.22 27.73
CA SER A 337 -17.09 0.04 28.53
C SER A 337 -15.79 -0.55 29.10
N LYS A 338 -15.89 -1.22 30.26
CA LYS A 338 -14.88 -2.20 30.69
C LYS A 338 -15.13 -3.54 29.98
N SER A 339 -15.21 -3.51 28.65
CA SER A 339 -15.37 -4.75 27.88
C SER A 339 -14.12 -5.59 28.05
N THR A 340 -14.32 -6.90 28.20
CA THR A 340 -13.31 -7.87 27.77
C THR A 340 -13.01 -7.63 26.30
N ALA A 341 -11.75 -7.78 25.88
CA ALA A 341 -11.43 -7.85 24.46
C ALA A 341 -12.26 -8.96 23.78
N PRO A 342 -12.58 -8.85 22.47
CA PRO A 342 -13.09 -9.99 21.73
C PRO A 342 -12.13 -11.17 21.87
N ALA A 343 -12.65 -12.40 21.79
CA ALA A 343 -11.78 -13.58 21.82
C ALA A 343 -10.75 -13.48 20.69
N ARG A 344 -9.47 -13.71 21.00
CA ARG A 344 -8.41 -13.75 19.99
C ARG A 344 -8.84 -14.74 18.89
N ALA A 345 -8.76 -14.30 17.64
CA ALA A 345 -8.96 -15.19 16.50
C ALA A 345 -8.01 -16.39 16.60
N LEU A 346 -8.41 -17.53 16.01
CA LEU A 346 -7.54 -18.71 15.99
C LEU A 346 -6.27 -18.37 15.21
N MET A 347 -5.13 -18.72 15.81
CA MET A 347 -3.83 -18.27 15.35
C MET A 347 -3.40 -19.11 14.14
N ASP A 348 -3.30 -18.45 13.00
CA ASP A 348 -2.58 -18.95 11.84
C ASP A 348 -1.77 -17.80 11.23
N ASP A 349 -0.52 -17.69 11.68
CA ASP A 349 0.44 -16.67 11.24
C ASP A 349 1.00 -16.96 9.83
N GLU A 350 0.81 -18.18 9.29
CA GLU A 350 1.35 -18.55 7.99
C GLU A 350 0.51 -17.94 6.85
N PHE A 351 1.16 -17.17 5.97
CA PHE A 351 0.49 -16.50 4.86
C PHE A 351 0.53 -17.35 3.58
N THR A 352 -0.13 -18.51 3.66
CA THR A 352 -0.25 -19.48 2.56
C THR A 352 -1.01 -18.91 1.37
N ILE A 353 -0.88 -19.54 0.19
CA ILE A 353 -1.57 -19.08 -1.03
C ILE A 353 -3.10 -19.15 -0.85
N GLN A 354 -3.62 -20.16 -0.13
CA GLN A 354 -5.05 -20.22 0.18
C GLN A 354 -5.47 -19.12 1.16
N SER A 355 -4.74 -18.91 2.28
CA SER A 355 -5.08 -17.84 3.24
C SER A 355 -4.97 -16.45 2.61
N ALA A 356 -4.09 -16.26 1.64
CA ALA A 356 -4.00 -15.05 0.83
C ALA A 356 -5.20 -14.91 -0.13
N GLY A 357 -5.63 -16.02 -0.75
CA GLY A 357 -6.78 -16.10 -1.62
C GLY A 357 -8.09 -15.73 -0.92
N ASP A 358 -8.41 -16.42 0.18
CA ASP A 358 -9.60 -16.19 1.02
C ASP A 358 -9.69 -14.70 1.45
N TYR A 359 -8.55 -14.14 1.87
CA TYR A 359 -8.44 -12.73 2.25
C TYR A 359 -8.71 -11.75 1.09
N LEU A 360 -8.26 -12.06 -0.13
CA LEU A 360 -8.56 -11.25 -1.31
C LEU A 360 -10.03 -11.40 -1.74
N GLU A 361 -10.66 -12.56 -1.52
CA GLU A 361 -12.09 -12.78 -1.77
C GLU A 361 -12.96 -11.98 -0.77
N ASP A 362 -12.61 -11.96 0.51
CA ASP A 362 -13.27 -11.10 1.51
C ASP A 362 -13.24 -9.63 1.09
N LEU A 363 -12.06 -9.12 0.69
CA LEU A 363 -11.92 -7.75 0.17
C LEU A 363 -12.81 -7.52 -1.06
N ARG A 364 -13.00 -8.52 -1.93
CA ARG A 364 -13.91 -8.45 -3.08
C ARG A 364 -15.37 -8.36 -2.64
N GLU A 365 -15.78 -9.11 -1.61
CA GLU A 365 -17.13 -9.05 -1.04
C GLU A 365 -17.41 -7.68 -0.38
N ASP A 366 -16.50 -7.17 0.45
CA ASP A 366 -16.56 -5.82 1.03
C ASP A 366 -16.66 -4.74 -0.06
N TRP A 367 -15.90 -4.88 -1.15
CA TRP A 367 -15.92 -3.93 -2.25
C TRP A 367 -17.19 -4.03 -3.12
N SER A 368 -17.90 -5.17 -3.07
CA SER A 368 -19.17 -5.37 -3.77
C SER A 368 -20.31 -4.51 -3.18
N VAL A 369 -20.31 -4.32 -1.85
CA VAL A 369 -21.32 -3.54 -1.11
C VAL A 369 -21.03 -2.04 -1.05
N LEU A 370 -19.89 -1.59 -1.61
CA LEU A 370 -19.53 -0.16 -1.66
C LEU A 370 -20.58 0.68 -2.42
N PRO A 371 -20.92 1.89 -1.92
CA PRO A 371 -21.82 2.80 -2.62
C PRO A 371 -21.27 3.15 -4.02
N ASN A 372 -22.14 3.17 -5.03
CA ASN A 372 -21.74 3.36 -6.44
C ASN A 372 -21.00 4.71 -6.66
N PRO A 373 -19.69 4.71 -6.99
CA PRO A 373 -18.88 5.92 -7.14
C PRO A 373 -19.29 6.84 -8.30
N LYS A 374 -20.19 6.42 -9.20
CA LYS A 374 -20.81 7.33 -10.18
C LYS A 374 -21.62 8.46 -9.52
N ASN A 375 -21.98 8.31 -8.24
CA ASN A 375 -22.73 9.31 -7.48
C ASN A 375 -21.81 10.35 -6.78
N LEU A 376 -20.48 10.14 -6.76
CA LEU A 376 -19.53 11.17 -6.35
C LEU A 376 -19.42 12.26 -7.44
N PRO A 377 -19.18 13.54 -7.10
CA PRO A 377 -19.04 14.59 -8.08
C PRO A 377 -17.87 14.29 -9.03
N ILE A 378 -18.03 14.49 -10.34
CA ILE A 378 -16.88 14.59 -11.24
C ILE A 378 -16.07 15.82 -10.81
N LEU A 379 -14.74 15.78 -10.95
CA LEU A 379 -13.90 16.97 -10.67
C LEU A 379 -14.36 18.10 -11.60
N MET A 380 -14.62 19.27 -11.04
CA MET A 380 -15.00 20.46 -11.80
C MET A 380 -13.82 21.42 -11.77
N ASP A 381 -13.24 21.67 -12.93
CA ASP A 381 -12.18 22.65 -13.08
C ASP A 381 -12.78 24.08 -13.04
N GLY A 382 -12.16 24.96 -12.27
CA GLY A 382 -12.35 26.42 -12.34
C GLY A 382 -13.69 26.97 -11.83
N GLU A 383 -14.76 26.83 -12.60
CA GLU A 383 -15.75 27.93 -12.74
C GLU A 383 -17.11 27.74 -12.05
N ASP A 384 -17.52 26.50 -11.74
CA ASP A 384 -18.84 26.19 -11.14
C ASP A 384 -18.81 26.07 -9.59
N LEU A 385 -18.01 26.89 -8.91
CA LEU A 385 -17.93 26.94 -7.43
C LEU A 385 -19.13 27.66 -6.77
N GLU A 386 -20.36 27.35 -7.19
CA GLU A 386 -21.52 27.44 -6.29
C GLU A 386 -21.35 26.41 -5.16
N TYR A 387 -20.61 26.77 -4.10
CA TYR A 387 -20.73 26.16 -2.78
C TYR A 387 -22.17 26.38 -2.30
N PRO A 388 -23.09 25.39 -2.40
CA PRO A 388 -24.51 25.68 -2.34
C PRO A 388 -24.99 25.50 -0.90
N GLU A 389 -24.50 26.39 -0.03
CA GLU A 389 -24.87 26.62 1.37
C GLU A 389 -25.06 25.36 2.22
N LEU A 390 -24.16 24.38 2.12
CA LEU A 390 -24.28 23.10 2.85
C LEU A 390 -24.19 23.24 4.39
N ASN A 391 -23.71 24.37 4.91
CA ASN A 391 -23.60 24.66 6.35
C ASN A 391 -24.61 25.71 6.87
N ASN A 392 -25.29 26.47 6.01
CA ASN A 392 -26.18 27.58 6.40
C ASN A 392 -27.63 27.39 5.91
N ALA A 393 -28.27 26.33 6.39
CA ALA A 393 -29.73 26.23 6.40
C ALA A 393 -30.19 25.87 7.81
N SER A 394 -30.86 26.81 8.47
CA SER A 394 -31.62 26.58 9.70
C SER A 394 -32.73 25.54 9.46
N ASP A 395 -33.19 24.90 10.53
CA ASP A 395 -34.40 24.04 10.57
C ASP A 395 -35.71 24.87 10.42
N ASP A 396 -35.71 25.84 9.52
CA ASP A 396 -36.87 26.63 9.16
C ASP A 396 -37.86 25.76 8.39
N LYS A 397 -38.90 25.34 9.12
CA LYS A 397 -40.03 24.53 8.67
C LYS A 397 -40.85 25.22 7.58
N LYS A 398 -40.29 25.33 6.38
CA LYS A 398 -40.99 25.82 5.18
C LYS A 398 -42.20 24.91 4.92
N LYS A 399 -43.33 25.56 4.66
CA LYS A 399 -44.68 24.98 4.73
C LYS A 399 -44.89 23.85 3.71
N LYS A 400 -45.89 23.00 3.95
CA LYS A 400 -46.33 21.91 3.06
C LYS A 400 -46.68 22.43 1.65
N GLY A 401 -45.70 22.44 0.74
CA GLY A 401 -45.86 22.63 -0.70
C GLY A 401 -45.21 21.47 -1.45
N LYS A 402 -45.58 21.26 -2.72
CA LYS A 402 -44.88 20.29 -3.58
C LYS A 402 -43.43 20.76 -3.81
N LYS A 403 -42.44 19.98 -3.36
CA LYS A 403 -41.03 20.16 -3.75
C LYS A 403 -40.91 20.14 -5.27
N SER A 404 -40.08 21.03 -5.84
CA SER A 404 -39.79 21.03 -7.27
C SER A 404 -38.99 19.80 -7.68
N LYS A 405 -38.83 19.56 -9.00
CA LYS A 405 -37.97 18.48 -9.51
C LYS A 405 -36.52 18.67 -9.04
N LYS A 406 -36.00 19.90 -9.18
CA LYS A 406 -34.64 20.31 -8.74
C LYS A 406 -34.40 20.13 -7.24
N ASP A 407 -35.42 20.35 -6.39
CA ASP A 407 -35.32 20.09 -4.94
C ASP A 407 -35.15 18.59 -4.64
N LYS A 408 -35.88 17.72 -5.35
CA LYS A 408 -35.77 16.26 -5.17
C LYS A 408 -34.40 15.76 -5.63
N GLU A 409 -33.95 16.17 -6.81
CA GLU A 409 -32.64 15.83 -7.37
C GLU A 409 -31.50 16.28 -6.43
N ARG A 410 -31.62 17.48 -5.82
CA ARG A 410 -30.66 17.98 -4.82
C ARG A 410 -30.71 17.18 -3.51
N ASP A 411 -31.88 16.78 -3.03
CA ASP A 411 -32.04 15.94 -1.85
C ASP A 411 -31.53 14.50 -2.07
N GLU A 412 -31.72 13.95 -3.28
CA GLU A 412 -31.22 12.64 -3.67
C GLU A 412 -29.69 12.66 -3.78
N ARG A 413 -29.10 13.64 -4.46
CA ARG A 413 -27.63 13.84 -4.47
C ARG A 413 -27.08 13.98 -3.04
N LYS A 414 -27.74 14.73 -2.16
CA LYS A 414 -27.35 14.84 -0.73
C LYS A 414 -27.40 13.50 0.02
N LYS A 415 -28.39 12.63 -0.24
CA LYS A 415 -28.45 11.29 0.37
C LYS A 415 -27.31 10.41 -0.11
N GLU A 416 -27.00 10.44 -1.41
CA GLU A 416 -25.91 9.65 -1.98
C GLU A 416 -24.55 10.10 -1.43
N LEU A 417 -24.24 11.40 -1.42
CA LEU A 417 -23.00 11.91 -0.81
C LEU A 417 -22.89 11.53 0.68
N LYS A 418 -24.00 11.46 1.43
CA LYS A 418 -23.98 10.98 2.82
C LYS A 418 -23.52 9.52 2.95
N LYS A 419 -23.70 8.66 1.93
CA LYS A 419 -23.16 7.28 1.94
C LYS A 419 -21.63 7.24 1.87
N PHE A 420 -21.01 8.29 1.35
CA PHE A 420 -19.57 8.48 1.22
C PHE A 420 -18.95 9.35 2.32
N GLY A 421 -19.74 9.79 3.32
CA GLY A 421 -19.29 10.74 4.36
C GLY A 421 -19.27 12.21 3.91
N GLY A 422 -19.11 12.46 2.60
CA GLY A 422 -19.11 13.79 1.99
C GLY A 422 -18.87 13.74 0.48
N PRO A 423 -18.57 14.88 -0.18
CA PRO A 423 -18.31 14.96 -1.61
C PRO A 423 -17.00 14.31 -2.09
N TRP A 424 -16.07 13.97 -1.19
CA TRP A 424 -14.73 13.46 -1.54
C TRP A 424 -14.50 11.99 -1.16
N GLY A 425 -15.42 11.38 -0.39
CA GLY A 425 -15.24 10.03 0.14
C GLY A 425 -14.75 10.00 1.59
N GLU A 426 -14.98 11.08 2.36
CA GLU A 426 -14.47 11.29 3.73
C GLU A 426 -14.89 10.23 4.77
N ARG A 427 -15.77 9.29 4.42
CA ARG A 427 -16.06 8.06 5.18
C ARG A 427 -14.89 7.07 5.15
N PHE A 428 -14.09 7.07 4.10
CA PHE A 428 -13.15 6.00 3.76
C PHE A 428 -11.71 6.48 3.83
N GLN A 429 -10.78 5.54 4.02
CA GLN A 429 -9.33 5.73 3.87
C GLN A 429 -8.75 4.61 3.01
N ILE A 430 -7.62 4.88 2.36
CA ILE A 430 -6.87 3.88 1.60
C ILE A 430 -5.54 3.62 2.30
N THR A 431 -5.21 2.34 2.44
CA THR A 431 -3.90 1.87 2.92
C THR A 431 -3.34 0.90 1.87
N HIS A 432 -2.04 1.03 1.57
CA HIS A 432 -1.35 0.17 0.60
C HIS A 432 -0.45 -0.84 1.30
N VAL A 433 -0.43 -2.05 0.77
CA VAL A 433 0.57 -3.07 1.11
C VAL A 433 1.50 -3.23 -0.10
N GLY A 434 2.80 -3.24 0.16
CA GLY A 434 3.82 -3.49 -0.85
C GLY A 434 4.08 -4.99 -1.01
N PRO A 435 4.23 -5.50 -2.25
CA PRO A 435 4.86 -6.80 -2.47
C PRO A 435 6.34 -6.73 -2.03
N SER A 436 6.94 -7.89 -1.79
CA SER A 436 8.20 -8.04 -1.05
C SER A 436 9.42 -8.33 -1.92
N ILE A 437 10.60 -8.30 -1.29
CA ILE A 437 11.88 -8.71 -1.91
C ILE A 437 12.15 -10.21 -1.73
N VAL A 438 11.59 -10.85 -0.70
CA VAL A 438 11.72 -12.28 -0.46
C VAL A 438 11.07 -13.12 -1.59
N PRO A 439 11.72 -14.20 -2.07
CA PRO A 439 11.28 -14.91 -3.28
C PRO A 439 10.07 -15.86 -3.10
N ASN A 440 9.25 -15.60 -2.08
CA ASN A 440 7.88 -16.14 -1.94
C ASN A 440 7.07 -15.96 -3.24
N TYR A 441 7.30 -14.85 -3.94
CA TYR A 441 6.85 -14.56 -5.30
C TYR A 441 8.05 -14.03 -6.11
N PHE A 442 7.86 -13.21 -7.15
CA PHE A 442 9.00 -12.50 -7.74
C PHE A 442 9.40 -11.29 -6.86
N PRO A 443 10.70 -11.11 -6.54
CA PRO A 443 11.19 -9.96 -5.78
C PRO A 443 10.77 -8.65 -6.43
N THR A 444 10.11 -7.77 -5.68
CA THR A 444 9.42 -6.59 -6.20
C THR A 444 9.68 -5.35 -5.35
N LEU A 445 9.69 -4.18 -5.99
CA LEU A 445 9.78 -2.87 -5.34
C LEU A 445 8.92 -1.84 -6.08
N ARG A 446 8.57 -0.74 -5.40
CA ARG A 446 7.63 0.26 -5.92
C ARG A 446 8.21 1.66 -5.85
N VAL A 447 8.17 2.41 -6.95
CA VAL A 447 8.47 3.86 -6.94
C VAL A 447 7.17 4.62 -7.07
N ILE A 448 6.83 5.40 -6.04
CA ILE A 448 5.59 6.16 -5.91
C ILE A 448 5.85 7.63 -6.24
N GLU A 449 4.98 8.25 -7.03
CA GLU A 449 5.09 9.65 -7.45
C GLU A 449 4.03 10.52 -6.76
N TYR A 450 4.38 11.77 -6.45
CA TYR A 450 3.55 12.72 -5.70
C TYR A 450 3.68 14.15 -6.22
N ASN A 451 2.63 14.94 -6.02
CA ASN A 451 2.52 16.27 -6.60
C ASN A 451 3.43 17.31 -5.91
N ILE A 452 4.45 17.79 -6.61
CA ILE A 452 5.37 18.84 -6.13
C ILE A 452 4.96 20.28 -6.51
N THR A 453 3.78 20.50 -7.10
CA THR A 453 3.31 21.84 -7.49
C THR A 453 3.40 22.84 -6.34
N GLY A 454 4.19 23.91 -6.49
CA GLY A 454 4.37 24.94 -5.47
C GLY A 454 5.34 24.57 -4.35
N LEU A 455 6.20 23.56 -4.56
CA LEU A 455 7.29 23.16 -3.66
C LEU A 455 8.67 23.42 -4.26
N ASP A 456 8.76 24.07 -5.41
CA ASP A 456 9.98 24.27 -6.21
C ASP A 456 11.14 24.93 -5.43
N ASP A 457 10.82 25.90 -4.56
CA ASP A 457 11.76 26.60 -3.66
C ASP A 457 11.88 25.94 -2.26
N SER A 458 11.40 24.70 -2.06
CA SER A 458 11.50 24.02 -0.76
C SER A 458 12.93 23.58 -0.45
N ALA A 459 13.39 23.83 0.78
CA ALA A 459 14.65 23.26 1.28
C ALA A 459 14.63 21.73 1.18
N LEU A 460 15.74 21.13 0.75
CA LEU A 460 15.90 19.68 0.73
C LEU A 460 16.23 19.17 2.14
N TRP A 461 15.92 17.90 2.41
CA TRP A 461 16.22 17.27 3.69
C TRP A 461 17.72 17.39 4.05
N SER A 462 18.61 17.20 3.08
CA SER A 462 20.06 17.30 3.25
C SER A 462 20.55 18.72 3.59
N ASP A 463 19.92 19.78 3.06
CA ASP A 463 20.22 21.15 3.47
C ASP A 463 19.86 21.38 4.96
N SER A 464 18.86 20.67 5.48
CA SER A 464 18.44 20.73 6.90
C SER A 464 19.29 19.91 7.87
N VAL A 465 20.22 19.10 7.37
CA VAL A 465 21.23 18.40 8.18
C VAL A 465 22.43 19.33 8.37
N VAL A 466 23.02 19.83 7.28
CA VAL A 466 24.18 20.74 7.32
C VAL A 466 23.88 22.00 8.14
N GLY A 467 22.69 22.59 8.00
CA GLY A 467 22.28 23.76 8.78
C GLY A 467 22.06 23.49 10.28
N ARG A 468 21.97 22.22 10.72
CA ARG A 468 21.92 21.85 12.14
C ARG A 468 23.31 21.75 12.76
N ASP A 469 24.29 21.18 12.05
CA ASP A 469 25.67 21.12 12.52
C ASP A 469 26.24 22.54 12.72
N GLU A 470 26.00 23.44 11.76
CA GLU A 470 26.36 24.86 11.89
C GLU A 470 25.64 25.55 13.07
N GLN A 471 24.39 25.18 13.38
CA GLN A 471 23.64 25.77 14.48
C GLN A 471 24.04 25.21 15.86
N MET A 472 24.57 23.99 15.92
CA MET A 472 25.06 23.36 17.15
C MET A 472 26.37 24.02 17.63
N ASP A 473 27.27 24.38 16.71
CA ASP A 473 28.54 25.07 17.00
C ASP A 473 28.35 26.47 17.64
N TRP A 474 27.17 27.08 17.48
CA TRP A 474 26.79 28.33 18.15
C TRP A 474 26.18 28.17 19.55
N LEU A 475 25.83 26.94 19.97
CA LEU A 475 25.15 26.70 21.26
C LEU A 475 26.11 26.36 22.42
N ASP A 476 27.40 26.10 22.14
CA ASP A 476 28.44 25.83 23.15
C ASP A 476 28.97 27.10 23.86
N GLN A 477 28.24 28.23 23.82
CA GLN A 477 28.56 29.46 24.55
C GLN A 477 27.39 29.94 25.43
N GLU A 478 27.43 29.50 26.69
CA GLU A 478 26.85 30.11 27.91
C GLU A 478 25.42 30.68 27.88
N GLU A 479 24.46 29.97 28.51
CA GLU A 479 23.80 30.48 29.73
C GLU A 479 23.04 29.38 30.52
N GLU A 480 23.20 29.36 31.86
CA GLU A 480 22.42 28.48 32.76
C GLU A 480 21.04 29.10 33.08
N GLY A 481 19.96 28.62 32.43
CA GLY A 481 18.61 29.14 32.61
C GLY A 481 17.61 28.16 33.24
N GLN A 482 17.51 28.10 34.56
CA GLN A 482 16.50 27.27 35.25
C GLN A 482 15.06 27.78 35.03
N PHE A 483 14.21 26.99 34.39
CA PHE A 483 12.75 27.21 34.33
C PHE A 483 11.97 26.09 35.02
N ILE A 484 11.62 26.32 36.29
CA ILE A 484 10.61 25.54 37.02
C ILE A 484 9.24 26.19 36.76
N VAL A 485 8.24 25.38 36.38
CA VAL A 485 6.87 25.85 36.17
C VAL A 485 5.96 25.32 37.29
N ASP A 486 5.82 26.09 38.35
CA ASP A 486 4.83 25.84 39.39
C ASP A 486 3.41 26.10 38.85
N VAL A 487 2.51 25.13 39.04
CA VAL A 487 1.09 25.23 38.65
C VAL A 487 0.24 25.43 39.91
N ASP A 488 0.03 26.69 40.28
CA ASP A 488 -0.72 27.06 41.49
C ASP A 488 -2.25 26.96 41.29
N ILE A 489 -2.91 26.11 42.08
CA ILE A 489 -4.35 25.83 41.99
C ILE A 489 -5.11 26.65 43.05
N SER A 490 -5.28 27.94 42.79
CA SER A 490 -6.15 28.80 43.60
C SER A 490 -7.64 28.50 43.38
N THR A 491 -8.42 28.37 44.45
CA THR A 491 -9.87 28.05 44.38
C THR A 491 -10.74 29.11 45.05
N GLU A 492 -11.47 29.91 44.25
CA GLU A 492 -12.41 30.92 44.74
C GLU A 492 -13.87 30.56 44.41
N LYS A 493 -14.71 30.43 45.44
CA LYS A 493 -16.16 30.19 45.32
C LYS A 493 -16.94 31.48 45.56
N LYS A 494 -17.58 32.07 44.54
CA LYS A 494 -18.61 33.11 44.74
C LYS A 494 -19.91 32.80 43.97
N LYS A 495 -21.03 32.79 44.70
CA LYS A 495 -22.38 32.45 44.20
C LYS A 495 -23.11 33.69 43.66
N ARG A 496 -23.90 33.54 42.59
CA ARG A 496 -25.12 34.33 42.35
C ARG A 496 -26.12 33.54 41.49
N LYS A 497 -27.43 33.73 41.73
CA LYS A 497 -28.54 33.10 40.98
C LYS A 497 -29.10 34.09 39.97
N HIS A 498 -29.46 33.65 38.75
CA HIS A 498 -30.87 33.43 38.35
C HIS A 498 -30.99 32.88 36.91
N GLN A 499 -32.22 32.47 36.57
CA GLN A 499 -32.76 31.94 35.30
C GLN A 499 -32.26 32.63 34.01
N LYS A 500 -32.37 32.05 32.79
CA LYS A 500 -33.46 31.19 32.27
C LYS A 500 -33.03 30.30 31.08
N ASP A 501 -33.94 29.44 30.63
CA ASP A 501 -33.72 28.29 29.73
C ASP A 501 -33.20 28.60 28.31
N LYS A 502 -32.19 27.83 27.87
CA LYS A 502 -32.04 27.36 26.48
C LYS A 502 -31.51 25.93 26.47
N LYS A 503 -32.19 25.01 25.77
CA LYS A 503 -31.70 23.64 25.54
C LYS A 503 -30.46 23.70 24.61
N ARG A 504 -29.26 23.43 25.14
CA ARG A 504 -28.14 22.97 24.31
C ARG A 504 -28.41 21.53 23.89
N LEU A 505 -28.12 21.19 22.63
CA LEU A 505 -27.87 19.80 22.26
C LEU A 505 -26.68 19.31 23.11
N LYS A 506 -26.85 18.17 23.77
CA LYS A 506 -25.70 17.40 24.23
C LYS A 506 -25.23 16.55 23.06
N ASN A 507 -24.03 16.82 22.56
CA ASN A 507 -23.24 15.71 22.02
C ASN A 507 -22.92 14.78 23.21
N PRO A 508 -22.91 13.45 23.05
CA PRO A 508 -22.38 12.57 24.08
C PRO A 508 -20.88 12.85 24.22
N THR A 509 -20.49 13.43 25.36
CA THR A 509 -19.11 13.41 25.83
C THR A 509 -18.88 12.07 26.50
N PRO A 510 -17.88 11.26 26.08
CA PRO A 510 -17.65 9.96 26.69
C PRO A 510 -17.48 10.03 28.20
N SER A 511 -18.09 9.07 28.91
CA SER A 511 -18.08 9.06 30.39
C SER A 511 -16.76 8.61 31.01
N ASN A 512 -15.71 8.42 30.18
CA ASN A 512 -14.38 8.01 30.56
C ASN A 512 -13.42 9.23 30.43
N PRO A 513 -12.95 9.85 31.55
CA PRO A 513 -12.14 11.07 31.51
C PRO A 513 -10.71 10.84 30.97
N GLY A 514 -10.40 9.66 30.43
CA GLY A 514 -9.10 9.28 29.91
C GLY A 514 -9.00 9.09 28.39
N PHE A 515 -10.09 9.20 27.62
CA PHE A 515 -10.07 9.07 26.16
C PHE A 515 -10.31 10.42 25.49
N ILE A 516 -9.32 10.93 24.74
CA ILE A 516 -9.37 12.25 24.12
C ILE A 516 -9.51 12.09 22.61
N VAL A 517 -10.73 12.29 22.10
CA VAL A 517 -10.97 12.35 20.64
C VAL A 517 -10.54 13.75 20.14
N PRO A 518 -9.65 13.84 19.13
CA PRO A 518 -9.29 15.12 18.50
C PRO A 518 -10.49 15.82 17.88
N SER A 519 -10.34 17.13 17.64
CA SER A 519 -11.31 17.82 16.78
C SER A 519 -11.11 17.40 15.31
N PRO A 520 -12.20 17.12 14.55
CA PRO A 520 -12.13 16.96 13.11
C PRO A 520 -11.72 18.28 12.44
N PRO A 521 -11.26 18.25 11.18
CA PRO A 521 -11.09 19.47 10.39
C PRO A 521 -12.40 20.27 10.31
N SER A 522 -12.25 21.59 10.20
CA SER A 522 -13.38 22.51 10.03
C SER A 522 -14.26 22.11 8.84
N LYS A 523 -15.58 22.25 8.98
CA LYS A 523 -16.55 22.02 7.89
C LYS A 523 -16.42 22.98 6.70
N ALA A 524 -15.50 23.94 6.77
CA ALA A 524 -15.14 24.86 5.70
C ALA A 524 -13.67 24.72 5.25
N ALA A 525 -12.90 23.80 5.84
CA ALA A 525 -11.57 23.47 5.35
C ALA A 525 -11.66 22.65 4.05
N PRO A 526 -10.67 22.77 3.13
CA PRO A 526 -10.56 21.85 2.01
C PRO A 526 -10.26 20.41 2.51
N PRO A 527 -10.57 19.38 1.70
CA PRO A 527 -10.15 18.01 1.96
C PRO A 527 -8.62 17.86 1.92
N GLY A 528 -8.07 16.86 2.61
CA GLY A 528 -6.64 16.57 2.59
C GLY A 528 -6.14 15.96 1.27
N PRO A 529 -4.81 15.82 1.11
CA PRO A 529 -4.18 15.37 -0.14
C PRO A 529 -4.60 13.98 -0.60
N ALA A 530 -4.98 13.08 0.31
CA ALA A 530 -5.55 11.76 -0.02
C ALA A 530 -6.90 11.83 -0.77
N TYR A 531 -7.65 12.94 -0.63
CA TYR A 531 -9.05 13.04 -1.02
C TYR A 531 -9.32 13.95 -2.22
N SER A 532 -8.44 14.92 -2.47
CA SER A 532 -8.53 15.84 -3.62
C SER A 532 -7.14 16.26 -4.08
N PRO A 533 -6.87 16.28 -5.41
CA PRO A 533 -5.58 16.67 -5.96
C PRO A 533 -5.13 18.06 -5.48
N GLN A 534 -4.00 18.08 -4.78
CA GLN A 534 -3.28 19.27 -4.32
C GLN A 534 -1.78 18.94 -4.20
N SER A 535 -0.95 19.86 -3.73
CA SER A 535 0.46 19.56 -3.40
C SER A 535 0.52 18.42 -2.37
N LEU A 536 1.48 17.50 -2.53
CA LEU A 536 1.65 16.28 -1.74
C LEU A 536 0.53 15.21 -1.89
N THR A 537 -0.39 15.35 -2.86
CA THR A 537 -1.24 14.21 -3.30
C THR A 537 -0.39 13.18 -4.04
N LEU A 538 -0.54 11.90 -3.69
CA LEU A 538 0.04 10.78 -4.45
C LEU A 538 -0.65 10.67 -5.83
N LEU A 539 0.14 10.52 -6.89
CA LEU A 539 -0.32 10.54 -8.28
C LEU A 539 -0.41 9.13 -8.86
N GLY A 540 0.51 8.23 -8.50
CA GLY A 540 0.59 6.89 -9.04
C GLY A 540 1.90 6.22 -8.65
N TYR A 541 2.14 5.03 -9.18
CA TYR A 541 3.41 4.33 -9.01
C TYR A 541 3.78 3.49 -10.22
N THR A 542 5.07 3.17 -10.32
CA THR A 542 5.61 2.11 -11.16
C THR A 542 6.05 0.96 -10.28
N GLN A 543 5.57 -0.24 -10.57
CA GLN A 543 5.99 -1.47 -9.92
C GLN A 543 7.08 -2.15 -10.73
N TYR A 544 8.13 -2.59 -10.04
CA TYR A 544 9.31 -3.21 -10.62
C TYR A 544 9.51 -4.60 -10.02
N PHE A 545 9.57 -5.65 -10.85
CA PHE A 545 9.78 -7.03 -10.42
C PHE A 545 11.04 -7.65 -11.06
N ALA A 546 11.63 -8.64 -10.39
CA ALA A 546 12.75 -9.42 -10.92
C ALA A 546 12.30 -10.85 -11.24
N ASN A 547 12.16 -11.17 -12.54
CA ASN A 547 11.78 -12.51 -12.98
C ASN A 547 12.92 -13.53 -12.74
N LEU A 548 12.91 -14.15 -11.56
CA LEU A 548 13.95 -15.08 -11.14
C LEU A 548 14.02 -16.33 -12.02
N THR A 549 12.90 -16.84 -12.53
CA THR A 549 12.88 -17.99 -13.46
C THR A 549 13.72 -17.73 -14.70
N TYR A 550 13.62 -16.53 -15.27
CA TYR A 550 14.44 -16.07 -16.38
C TYR A 550 15.90 -15.82 -15.96
N ILE A 551 16.11 -15.14 -14.84
CA ILE A 551 17.45 -14.68 -14.41
C ILE A 551 18.32 -15.86 -13.93
N ASN A 552 17.78 -16.77 -13.12
CA ASN A 552 18.49 -17.95 -12.58
C ASN A 552 18.87 -18.96 -13.67
N ASN A 553 18.13 -19.02 -14.78
CA ASN A 553 18.49 -19.79 -15.98
C ASN A 553 18.69 -21.30 -15.75
N LEU A 554 17.91 -21.92 -14.85
CA LEU A 554 18.08 -23.32 -14.42
C LEU A 554 17.61 -24.32 -15.50
N GLU A 555 18.53 -25.11 -16.07
CA GLU A 555 18.17 -26.28 -16.89
C GLU A 555 17.87 -27.50 -15.99
N LEU A 556 16.60 -27.89 -15.89
CA LEU A 556 16.17 -29.05 -15.09
C LEU A 556 16.45 -30.39 -15.78
N ALA A 557 16.76 -31.43 -14.99
CA ALA A 557 17.02 -32.78 -15.50
C ALA A 557 15.81 -33.44 -16.19
N SER A 558 14.61 -33.27 -15.63
CA SER A 558 13.33 -33.70 -16.21
C SER A 558 12.55 -32.50 -16.76
N LYS A 559 11.80 -32.71 -17.86
CA LYS A 559 10.96 -31.69 -18.51
C LYS A 559 9.47 -31.81 -18.20
N GLU A 560 9.08 -32.75 -17.34
CA GLU A 560 7.70 -32.94 -16.92
C GLU A 560 7.46 -32.19 -15.59
N SER A 561 6.43 -31.34 -15.60
CA SER A 561 5.97 -30.51 -14.49
C SER A 561 4.47 -30.76 -14.31
N ASN A 562 4.15 -31.84 -13.59
CA ASN A 562 2.79 -32.19 -13.18
C ASN A 562 2.63 -32.07 -11.64
N ASP A 563 3.61 -31.46 -10.98
CA ASP A 563 3.60 -31.23 -9.54
C ASP A 563 2.96 -29.85 -9.31
N GLU A 564 1.72 -29.86 -8.83
CA GLU A 564 1.00 -28.65 -8.41
C GLU A 564 1.75 -28.00 -7.22
N ILE A 565 1.68 -26.67 -7.09
CA ILE A 565 2.21 -26.00 -5.89
C ILE A 565 1.32 -26.40 -4.71
N ASP A 566 1.91 -26.93 -3.63
CA ASP A 566 1.19 -27.10 -2.37
C ASP A 566 0.77 -25.72 -1.84
N THR A 567 -0.53 -25.46 -1.76
CA THR A 567 -1.10 -24.18 -1.32
C THR A 567 -1.44 -24.15 0.17
N GLU A 568 -1.30 -25.27 0.87
CA GLU A 568 -1.67 -25.45 2.29
C GLU A 568 -0.45 -25.47 3.24
N LYS A 569 0.77 -25.69 2.73
CA LYS A 569 2.00 -25.92 3.52
C LYS A 569 3.25 -25.37 2.85
N TRP A 570 4.42 -25.58 3.48
CA TRP A 570 5.75 -25.24 2.95
C TRP A 570 5.87 -25.48 1.44
N ARG A 571 6.14 -24.39 0.74
CA ARG A 571 6.18 -24.32 -0.71
C ARG A 571 7.57 -24.67 -1.19
N LYS A 572 7.65 -25.83 -1.85
CA LYS A 572 8.85 -26.31 -2.54
C LYS A 572 9.02 -25.70 -3.93
N GLY A 573 8.01 -24.95 -4.40
CA GLY A 573 7.90 -24.34 -5.71
C GLY A 573 7.67 -25.34 -6.85
N LYS A 574 7.37 -24.83 -8.05
CA LYS A 574 7.09 -25.62 -9.28
C LYS A 574 8.25 -26.57 -9.68
N HIS A 575 9.40 -26.46 -9.02
CA HIS A 575 10.64 -27.19 -9.29
C HIS A 575 11.20 -27.92 -8.06
N GLY A 576 10.40 -28.08 -6.98
CA GLY A 576 10.80 -28.81 -5.77
C GLY A 576 11.18 -30.26 -6.02
N GLY A 577 12.10 -30.80 -5.21
CA GLY A 577 12.61 -32.18 -5.32
C GLY A 577 13.38 -32.53 -6.61
N LYS A 578 13.51 -31.58 -7.55
CA LYS A 578 14.25 -31.75 -8.81
C LYS A 578 15.68 -31.24 -8.65
N VAL A 579 16.57 -31.71 -9.52
CA VAL A 579 17.99 -31.32 -9.52
C VAL A 579 18.33 -30.70 -10.89
N PRO A 580 19.05 -29.56 -10.94
CA PRO A 580 19.61 -29.00 -12.16
C PRO A 580 20.54 -29.99 -12.89
N LYS A 581 20.60 -29.89 -14.22
CA LYS A 581 21.56 -30.68 -15.02
C LYS A 581 23.00 -30.24 -14.78
N ASP A 582 23.21 -28.93 -14.76
CA ASP A 582 24.52 -28.30 -14.68
C ASP A 582 24.81 -27.88 -13.24
N ASP A 583 26.04 -28.14 -12.78
CA ASP A 583 26.50 -27.76 -11.43
C ASP A 583 26.81 -26.24 -11.33
N ASP A 584 26.85 -25.53 -12.44
CA ASP A 584 26.87 -24.07 -12.56
C ASP A 584 25.88 -23.64 -13.67
N PRO A 585 24.73 -23.03 -13.34
CA PRO A 585 23.71 -22.68 -14.32
C PRO A 585 24.01 -21.40 -15.13
N ASN A 586 25.13 -20.71 -14.85
CA ASN A 586 25.55 -19.45 -15.48
C ASN A 586 24.39 -18.43 -15.60
N PRO A 587 23.96 -17.83 -14.46
CA PRO A 587 22.78 -16.98 -14.40
C PRO A 587 22.95 -15.69 -15.22
N ARG A 588 21.82 -15.14 -15.67
CA ARG A 588 21.77 -13.93 -16.51
C ARG A 588 22.10 -12.67 -15.69
N ALA A 589 22.36 -11.58 -16.40
CA ALA A 589 22.53 -10.27 -15.78
C ALA A 589 21.24 -9.87 -15.05
N PHE A 590 21.32 -9.77 -13.71
CA PHE A 590 20.20 -9.36 -12.87
C PHE A 590 19.75 -7.94 -13.22
N HIS A 591 18.44 -7.76 -13.35
CA HIS A 591 17.79 -6.48 -13.54
C HIS A 591 16.31 -6.59 -13.12
N TYR A 592 15.76 -5.52 -12.57
CA TYR A 592 14.30 -5.40 -12.47
C TYR A 592 13.71 -4.95 -13.81
N GLN A 593 12.50 -5.41 -14.10
CA GLN A 593 11.65 -4.98 -15.20
C GLN A 593 10.40 -4.29 -14.63
N VAL A 594 9.71 -3.45 -15.42
CA VAL A 594 8.41 -2.91 -15.02
C VAL A 594 7.37 -4.04 -15.10
N GLU A 595 6.63 -4.27 -14.03
CA GLU A 595 5.46 -5.17 -14.04
C GLU A 595 4.25 -4.41 -14.59
N TYR A 596 3.92 -3.27 -13.97
CA TYR A 596 2.94 -2.31 -14.46
C TYR A 596 3.21 -0.90 -13.89
N ASP A 597 2.65 0.11 -14.53
CA ASP A 597 2.56 1.48 -13.99
C ASP A 597 1.08 1.89 -13.90
N THR A 598 0.69 2.63 -12.88
CA THR A 598 -0.72 3.01 -12.69
C THR A 598 -1.22 4.11 -13.63
N PHE A 599 -0.32 4.83 -14.32
CA PHE A 599 -0.63 6.02 -15.11
C PHE A 599 -1.15 5.66 -16.51
N THR A 600 -0.60 4.60 -17.12
CA THR A 600 -0.98 4.11 -18.45
C THR A 600 -1.90 2.88 -18.39
N ASP A 601 -2.17 2.36 -17.18
CA ASP A 601 -2.79 1.05 -16.97
C ASP A 601 -4.16 0.86 -17.68
N PRO A 602 -4.26 -0.05 -18.67
CA PRO A 602 -5.49 -0.27 -19.44
C PRO A 602 -6.56 -1.06 -18.69
N ILE A 603 -6.28 -1.57 -17.48
CA ILE A 603 -7.19 -2.40 -16.69
C ILE A 603 -7.66 -1.62 -15.45
N TYR A 604 -6.77 -1.17 -14.58
CA TYR A 604 -7.07 -0.39 -13.38
C TYR A 604 -7.59 1.01 -13.71
N LYS A 605 -7.04 1.69 -14.74
CA LYS A 605 -7.45 3.03 -15.20
C LYS A 605 -7.49 4.07 -14.06
N LEU A 606 -6.49 4.05 -13.18
CA LEU A 606 -6.33 5.04 -12.10
C LEU A 606 -5.85 6.38 -12.67
N LYS A 607 -6.56 7.47 -12.37
CA LYS A 607 -6.12 8.83 -12.74
C LYS A 607 -5.10 9.39 -11.73
N ASP A 608 -5.31 9.04 -10.47
CA ASP A 608 -4.60 9.52 -9.30
C ASP A 608 -4.76 8.47 -8.18
N MET A 609 -3.94 8.54 -7.12
CA MET A 609 -4.07 7.65 -5.96
C MET A 609 -5.08 8.17 -4.92
N THR A 610 -6.03 9.03 -5.28
CA THR A 610 -7.00 9.55 -4.30
C THR A 610 -7.99 8.47 -3.86
N VAL A 611 -8.55 8.63 -2.65
CA VAL A 611 -9.62 7.77 -2.10
C VAL A 611 -10.75 7.54 -3.11
N LYS A 612 -11.12 8.59 -3.87
CA LYS A 612 -12.15 8.55 -4.91
C LYS A 612 -11.78 7.69 -6.12
N SER A 613 -10.50 7.62 -6.50
CA SER A 613 -10.02 6.78 -7.59
C SER A 613 -9.92 5.31 -7.16
N TYR A 614 -9.42 5.03 -5.96
CA TYR A 614 -9.46 3.67 -5.41
C TYR A 614 -10.87 3.14 -5.16
N LEU A 615 -11.80 3.97 -4.67
CA LEU A 615 -13.22 3.57 -4.56
C LEU A 615 -13.83 3.17 -5.91
N LYS A 616 -13.42 3.78 -7.03
CA LYS A 616 -13.84 3.35 -8.38
C LYS A 616 -13.23 2.02 -8.79
N LEU A 617 -11.96 1.78 -8.45
CA LEU A 617 -11.25 0.54 -8.75
C LEU A 617 -11.83 -0.63 -7.95
N ALA A 618 -11.94 -0.49 -6.62
CA ALA A 618 -12.61 -1.44 -5.74
C ALA A 618 -14.02 -1.78 -6.23
N HIS A 619 -14.84 -0.78 -6.56
CA HIS A 619 -16.19 -0.99 -7.10
C HIS A 619 -16.23 -1.52 -8.56
N ARG A 620 -15.10 -1.71 -9.23
CA ARG A 620 -14.99 -2.52 -10.47
C ARG A 620 -14.56 -3.95 -10.16
N ILE A 621 -13.66 -4.15 -9.20
CA ILE A 621 -13.19 -5.45 -8.73
C ILE A 621 -14.31 -6.25 -8.05
N GLY A 622 -15.00 -5.65 -7.08
CA GLY A 622 -16.14 -6.25 -6.35
C GLY A 622 -17.42 -6.45 -7.17
N LYS A 623 -17.34 -6.46 -8.51
CA LYS A 623 -18.47 -6.78 -9.39
C LYS A 623 -18.36 -8.18 -9.96
N TYR A 624 -19.20 -9.09 -9.44
CA TYR A 624 -19.46 -10.41 -10.02
C TYR A 624 -20.17 -10.37 -11.38
N LYS A 625 -20.58 -9.19 -11.86
CA LYS A 625 -21.15 -8.98 -13.21
C LYS A 625 -20.43 -7.82 -13.91
N PRO A 626 -19.44 -8.09 -14.77
CA PRO A 626 -18.63 -7.04 -15.39
C PRO A 626 -19.38 -6.17 -16.43
N SER A 627 -18.94 -4.92 -16.52
CA SER A 627 -19.35 -3.96 -17.57
C SER A 627 -18.82 -4.39 -18.94
N LYS A 628 -19.37 -3.87 -20.06
CA LYS A 628 -19.00 -4.35 -21.43
C LYS A 628 -17.47 -4.44 -21.67
N GLY A 629 -16.70 -3.42 -21.28
CA GLY A 629 -15.23 -3.39 -21.42
C GLY A 629 -14.42 -3.92 -20.22
N ASP A 630 -15.08 -4.61 -19.28
CA ASP A 630 -14.45 -5.29 -18.12
C ASP A 630 -14.63 -6.83 -18.21
N ARG A 631 -15.08 -7.35 -19.36
CA ARG A 631 -15.43 -8.77 -19.61
C ARG A 631 -14.26 -9.57 -20.20
N VAL A 632 -14.34 -10.89 -20.02
CA VAL A 632 -13.57 -11.92 -20.72
C VAL A 632 -14.50 -13.11 -21.03
N GLU A 633 -14.38 -13.74 -22.20
CA GLU A 633 -15.06 -15.01 -22.50
C GLU A 633 -14.23 -16.24 -22.07
N ASP A 634 -14.85 -17.44 -22.03
CA ASP A 634 -14.23 -18.69 -21.54
C ASP A 634 -13.06 -19.17 -22.43
N GLY A 635 -11.87 -18.64 -22.20
CA GLY A 635 -10.62 -19.10 -22.81
C GLY A 635 -9.55 -18.02 -23.03
N GLU A 636 -9.96 -16.75 -23.03
CA GLU A 636 -9.09 -15.62 -23.45
C GLU A 636 -8.29 -15.01 -22.29
N ILE A 637 -7.51 -15.85 -21.60
CA ILE A 637 -6.42 -15.39 -20.72
C ILE A 637 -5.10 -15.55 -21.47
N SER A 638 -4.95 -14.78 -22.54
CA SER A 638 -3.72 -14.65 -23.34
C SER A 638 -3.58 -13.22 -23.85
N GLU A 639 -2.36 -12.70 -23.84
CA GLU A 639 -2.06 -11.28 -24.07
C GLU A 639 -2.26 -10.86 -25.54
N GLU A 640 -3.35 -10.17 -25.86
CA GLU A 640 -3.36 -9.17 -26.94
C GLU A 640 -4.10 -7.88 -26.51
N PRO A 641 -3.61 -6.69 -26.89
CA PRO A 641 -4.32 -5.43 -26.72
C PRO A 641 -5.26 -5.19 -27.90
N GLU A 642 -6.55 -5.49 -27.74
CA GLU A 642 -7.56 -5.09 -28.73
C GLU A 642 -7.49 -3.58 -29.01
N LEU A 643 -7.45 -3.22 -30.29
CA LEU A 643 -7.40 -1.82 -30.72
C LEU A 643 -8.74 -1.12 -30.41
N TYR A 644 -8.63 0.17 -30.07
CA TYR A 644 -9.78 1.06 -29.99
C TYR A 644 -10.42 1.21 -31.38
N GLU A 645 -11.66 0.77 -31.56
CA GLU A 645 -12.55 1.36 -32.57
C GLU A 645 -13.14 2.65 -31.99
N ASP A 646 -13.04 3.76 -32.75
CA ASP A 646 -13.50 5.08 -32.33
C ASP A 646 -15.03 5.18 -32.19
N ASP A 647 -15.49 5.97 -31.22
CA ASP A 647 -16.89 6.40 -31.12
C ASP A 647 -17.26 7.28 -32.34
N VAL A 648 -18.19 6.79 -33.17
CA VAL A 648 -18.85 7.62 -34.21
C VAL A 648 -20.36 7.64 -33.95
N GLU A 649 -20.85 8.79 -33.50
CA GLU A 649 -22.28 9.04 -33.35
C GLU A 649 -22.99 8.99 -34.72
N THR A 650 -23.92 8.06 -34.90
CA THR A 650 -25.04 8.23 -35.85
C THR A 650 -26.36 7.86 -35.18
N ALA A 651 -27.27 8.83 -35.12
CA ALA A 651 -28.66 8.59 -34.75
C ALA A 651 -29.47 8.23 -36.01
N ASP A 652 -30.49 7.38 -35.87
CA ASP A 652 -31.84 7.76 -36.29
C ASP A 652 -32.95 6.84 -35.74
N ASP A 653 -34.19 7.33 -35.80
CA ASP A 653 -35.42 6.75 -35.24
C ASP A 653 -35.94 5.48 -35.97
N ALA A 654 -36.52 4.51 -35.21
CA ALA A 654 -37.75 3.80 -35.61
C ALA A 654 -38.45 2.99 -34.49
N LYS A 655 -39.32 3.67 -33.72
CA LYS A 655 -40.67 3.23 -33.26
C LYS A 655 -41.06 1.72 -33.22
N GLN A 656 -41.54 1.32 -32.03
CA GLN A 656 -42.82 0.62 -31.76
C GLN A 656 -42.99 -0.85 -32.24
N ILE A 657 -43.84 -1.70 -31.64
CA ILE A 657 -44.88 -1.54 -30.60
C ILE A 657 -44.97 -2.82 -29.72
N SER A 658 -45.67 -2.76 -28.58
CA SER A 658 -45.97 -3.92 -27.70
C SER A 658 -46.97 -4.91 -28.35
N VAL A 659 -47.20 -6.12 -27.84
CA VAL A 659 -48.16 -6.47 -26.77
C VAL A 659 -48.01 -7.98 -26.45
N SER A 660 -48.55 -8.39 -25.30
CA SER A 660 -48.78 -9.76 -24.80
C SER A 660 -49.66 -10.63 -25.76
N GLU A 661 -50.04 -11.89 -25.50
CA GLU A 661 -50.32 -12.58 -24.23
C GLU A 661 -50.23 -14.12 -24.37
N ASN A 662 -50.46 -14.87 -23.29
CA ASN A 662 -50.65 -16.32 -23.34
C ASN A 662 -52.00 -16.67 -24.00
N GLU A 663 -52.13 -17.87 -24.59
CA GLU A 663 -53.01 -18.91 -24.02
C GLU A 663 -52.78 -20.29 -24.65
N SER A 664 -53.39 -21.31 -24.05
CA SER A 664 -53.22 -22.75 -24.30
C SER A 664 -54.30 -23.34 -25.21
N ILE A 665 -54.08 -24.55 -25.75
CA ILE A 665 -55.07 -25.67 -25.73
C ILE A 665 -54.47 -27.00 -26.26
N GLU A 666 -54.86 -28.05 -25.54
CA GLU A 666 -54.93 -29.51 -25.78
C GLU A 666 -55.45 -29.91 -27.18
N ASP A 667 -55.52 -31.17 -27.62
CA ASP A 667 -54.78 -32.41 -27.39
C ASP A 667 -55.09 -33.35 -28.57
N ALA A 668 -54.16 -34.24 -28.95
CA ALA A 668 -54.46 -35.36 -29.84
C ALA A 668 -53.38 -36.46 -29.73
N GLU A 669 -53.72 -37.59 -29.10
CA GLU A 669 -52.90 -38.79 -29.10
C GLU A 669 -53.07 -39.58 -30.41
N GLU A 670 -52.00 -40.17 -30.93
CA GLU A 670 -52.08 -41.44 -31.65
C GLU A 670 -50.90 -42.32 -31.24
N HIS A 671 -51.17 -43.61 -31.00
CA HIS A 671 -50.36 -44.45 -30.12
C HIS A 671 -50.07 -45.80 -30.78
N ASP A 672 -48.79 -46.10 -31.04
CA ASP A 672 -48.34 -47.46 -31.39
C ASP A 672 -46.92 -47.70 -30.81
N PRO A 673 -46.63 -48.85 -30.17
CA PRO A 673 -45.39 -49.04 -29.41
C PRO A 673 -44.37 -49.92 -30.13
N ASP A 674 -43.08 -49.56 -30.03
CA ASP A 674 -42.08 -50.58 -29.66
C ASP A 674 -40.84 -49.97 -29.00
N ALA A 675 -40.60 -50.32 -27.74
CA ALA A 675 -39.80 -49.52 -26.82
C ALA A 675 -38.51 -50.21 -26.34
N GLU A 676 -37.64 -50.70 -27.22
CA GLU A 676 -36.35 -51.27 -26.76
C GLU A 676 -35.12 -51.11 -27.68
N LYS A 677 -34.70 -49.86 -27.95
CA LYS A 677 -33.30 -49.51 -28.38
C LYS A 677 -32.96 -48.00 -28.42
N LYS A 678 -33.22 -47.22 -27.35
CA LYS A 678 -32.80 -45.79 -27.29
C LYS A 678 -32.56 -45.17 -25.89
N LYS A 679 -32.02 -45.94 -24.93
CA LYS A 679 -31.57 -45.45 -23.59
C LYS A 679 -30.04 -45.30 -23.44
N LYS A 680 -29.37 -44.86 -24.52
CA LYS A 680 -28.04 -44.18 -24.50
C LYS A 680 -28.10 -43.01 -25.49
N HIS A 681 -27.29 -41.96 -25.27
CA HIS A 681 -27.31 -40.69 -26.01
C HIS A 681 -28.53 -39.75 -25.79
N LYS A 682 -28.96 -39.54 -24.53
CA LYS A 682 -29.72 -38.32 -24.15
C LYS A 682 -29.39 -37.78 -22.74
N LYS A 683 -28.09 -37.83 -22.38
CA LYS A 683 -27.48 -37.11 -21.23
C LYS A 683 -26.07 -36.62 -21.62
N LYS A 684 -26.00 -35.55 -22.41
CA LYS A 684 -24.81 -34.70 -22.70
C LYS A 684 -25.20 -33.55 -23.65
N LYS A 685 -26.10 -32.66 -23.19
CA LYS A 685 -26.40 -31.36 -23.80
C LYS A 685 -27.21 -30.44 -22.88
N HIS A 686 -26.76 -30.28 -21.63
CA HIS A 686 -26.96 -28.99 -20.97
C HIS A 686 -25.98 -28.02 -21.64
N HIS A 687 -26.44 -26.84 -22.04
CA HIS A 687 -25.53 -25.79 -22.46
C HIS A 687 -24.70 -25.37 -21.25
N ARG A 688 -23.37 -25.48 -21.35
CA ARG A 688 -22.48 -24.63 -20.57
C ARG A 688 -22.82 -23.22 -21.04
N LYS A 689 -23.43 -22.42 -20.16
CA LYS A 689 -23.76 -21.04 -20.46
C LYS A 689 -22.47 -20.28 -20.24
N HIS A 690 -21.87 -19.74 -21.29
CA HIS A 690 -20.65 -18.96 -21.17
C HIS A 690 -20.86 -17.85 -20.13
N GLN A 691 -19.95 -17.75 -19.17
CA GLN A 691 -20.06 -16.83 -18.04
C GLN A 691 -18.96 -15.78 -18.17
N GLU A 692 -19.37 -14.54 -18.41
CA GLU A 692 -18.47 -13.41 -18.62
C GLU A 692 -17.66 -13.12 -17.34
N LYS A 693 -16.39 -13.53 -17.30
CA LYS A 693 -15.52 -13.33 -16.13
C LYS A 693 -15.06 -11.87 -16.01
N ASN A 694 -14.80 -11.41 -14.79
CA ASN A 694 -14.41 -10.01 -14.55
C ASN A 694 -12.89 -9.82 -14.71
N ARG A 695 -12.49 -9.21 -15.84
CA ARG A 695 -11.09 -8.92 -16.17
C ARG A 695 -10.35 -8.17 -15.06
N VAL A 696 -11.02 -7.22 -14.39
CA VAL A 696 -10.41 -6.35 -13.38
C VAL A 696 -10.12 -7.12 -12.07
N TRP A 697 -10.93 -8.13 -11.75
CA TRP A 697 -10.67 -9.02 -10.62
C TRP A 697 -9.51 -9.98 -10.91
N LEU A 698 -9.57 -10.70 -12.05
CA LEU A 698 -8.52 -11.67 -12.41
C LEU A 698 -7.14 -11.00 -12.49
N SER A 699 -7.06 -9.79 -13.07
CA SER A 699 -5.82 -9.01 -13.12
C SER A 699 -5.39 -8.43 -11.76
N PHE A 700 -6.31 -8.26 -10.80
CA PHE A 700 -5.98 -7.86 -9.43
C PHE A 700 -5.36 -9.02 -8.65
N VAL A 701 -5.97 -10.21 -8.72
CA VAL A 701 -5.42 -11.45 -8.14
C VAL A 701 -4.05 -11.77 -8.75
N GLN A 702 -3.92 -11.72 -10.09
CA GLN A 702 -2.65 -11.99 -10.77
C GLN A 702 -1.52 -11.07 -10.30
N ARG A 703 -1.79 -9.78 -10.07
CA ARG A 703 -0.81 -8.81 -9.58
C ARG A 703 -0.49 -8.94 -8.09
N ALA A 704 -1.48 -9.33 -7.28
CA ALA A 704 -1.26 -9.61 -5.86
C ALA A 704 -0.16 -10.67 -5.67
N PHE A 705 -0.14 -11.69 -6.53
CA PHE A 705 0.88 -12.73 -6.57
C PHE A 705 1.99 -12.49 -7.62
N VAL A 706 2.21 -11.24 -8.05
CA VAL A 706 3.27 -10.80 -8.99
C VAL A 706 3.40 -11.69 -10.25
N GLY A 707 2.26 -12.17 -10.76
CA GLY A 707 2.17 -13.03 -11.94
C GLY A 707 2.73 -14.46 -11.80
N THR A 708 2.97 -14.98 -10.59
CA THR A 708 3.53 -16.34 -10.42
C THR A 708 2.49 -17.47 -10.45
N LEU A 709 1.22 -17.17 -10.15
CA LEU A 709 0.10 -18.12 -10.26
C LEU A 709 -0.21 -18.41 -11.73
N ASP A 710 -0.52 -19.67 -12.04
CA ASP A 710 -0.87 -20.07 -13.39
C ASP A 710 -2.33 -19.71 -13.73
N GLY A 711 -2.61 -19.68 -15.03
CA GLY A 711 -3.91 -19.25 -15.54
C GLY A 711 -5.09 -20.14 -15.15
N ASP A 712 -4.88 -21.31 -14.54
CA ASP A 712 -5.96 -22.15 -13.97
C ASP A 712 -6.12 -21.92 -12.46
N ASP A 713 -5.05 -21.69 -11.70
CA ASP A 713 -5.09 -21.19 -10.30
C ASP A 713 -5.90 -19.88 -10.24
N ILE A 714 -5.65 -18.95 -11.17
CA ILE A 714 -6.36 -17.67 -11.25
C ILE A 714 -7.87 -17.87 -11.56
N LYS A 715 -8.30 -19.04 -12.05
CA LYS A 715 -9.72 -19.33 -12.35
C LYS A 715 -10.51 -19.88 -11.16
N SER A 716 -9.88 -20.50 -10.15
CA SER A 716 -10.60 -21.00 -8.96
C SER A 716 -11.29 -19.85 -8.22
N PHE A 717 -10.57 -18.74 -8.02
CA PHE A 717 -11.02 -17.45 -7.45
C PHE A 717 -12.16 -16.73 -8.22
N ASP A 718 -12.77 -17.36 -9.23
CA ASP A 718 -14.00 -16.87 -9.87
C ASP A 718 -15.04 -18.01 -10.08
N ASP A 719 -14.65 -19.26 -9.83
CA ASP A 719 -15.53 -20.44 -9.84
C ASP A 719 -16.05 -20.78 -8.42
N GLU A 720 -15.28 -20.57 -7.35
CA GLU A 720 -15.73 -20.83 -5.96
C GLU A 720 -16.81 -19.85 -5.50
N VAL A 721 -16.68 -18.59 -5.91
CA VAL A 721 -17.72 -17.55 -5.84
C VAL A 721 -19.08 -18.02 -6.38
N LEU A 722 -19.10 -18.82 -7.45
CA LEU A 722 -20.35 -19.36 -8.01
C LEU A 722 -20.99 -20.44 -7.13
N VAL A 723 -20.23 -21.07 -6.23
CA VAL A 723 -20.73 -22.00 -5.21
C VAL A 723 -21.35 -21.24 -4.04
N HIS A 724 -20.69 -20.17 -3.56
CA HIS A 724 -21.21 -19.33 -2.48
C HIS A 724 -22.51 -18.61 -2.88
N ILE A 725 -22.59 -18.06 -4.09
CA ILE A 725 -23.82 -17.45 -4.64
C ILE A 725 -25.00 -18.44 -4.74
N GLN A 726 -24.75 -19.75 -4.75
CA GLN A 726 -25.79 -20.79 -4.82
C GLN A 726 -26.27 -21.31 -3.45
N LYS A 727 -25.61 -20.97 -2.33
CA LYS A 727 -26.08 -21.31 -0.98
C LYS A 727 -26.89 -20.15 -0.38
N PRO A 728 -28.23 -20.21 -0.33
CA PRO A 728 -28.99 -19.28 0.49
C PRO A 728 -28.64 -19.49 1.97
N PHE A 729 -28.40 -18.41 2.71
CA PHE A 729 -28.19 -18.46 4.16
C PHE A 729 -29.39 -19.13 4.86
N ILE A 730 -29.12 -20.22 5.58
CA ILE A 730 -30.04 -20.83 6.53
C ILE A 730 -29.39 -20.74 7.91
N SER A 731 -30.06 -20.06 8.85
CA SER A 731 -29.60 -19.90 10.22
C SER A 731 -29.71 -21.21 11.00
N PRO A 732 -28.65 -21.71 11.65
CA PRO A 732 -28.72 -22.89 12.52
C PRO A 732 -29.27 -22.53 13.90
N PHE A 733 -30.59 -22.58 14.07
CA PHE A 733 -31.28 -22.60 15.36
C PHE A 733 -32.50 -23.53 15.27
N GLU A 734 -32.89 -24.11 16.41
CA GLU A 734 -34.01 -25.06 16.59
C GLU A 734 -33.79 -26.48 16.01
N GLU A 735 -32.91 -27.25 16.65
CA GLU A 735 -33.16 -28.67 16.91
C GLU A 735 -33.30 -28.85 18.44
N GLU A 736 -34.45 -29.35 18.92
CA GLU A 736 -34.68 -29.67 20.33
C GLU A 736 -34.31 -31.14 20.62
N GLU A 737 -33.76 -31.42 21.81
CA GLU A 737 -33.36 -32.78 22.23
C GLU A 737 -34.56 -33.67 22.61
N GLU A 738 -35.05 -34.53 21.72
CA GLU A 738 -35.88 -35.68 22.13
C GLU A 738 -35.00 -36.85 22.62
N LEU A 739 -34.77 -36.91 23.94
CA LEU A 739 -34.14 -38.07 24.59
C LEU A 739 -35.07 -39.31 24.56
N HIS A 740 -34.79 -40.26 23.68
CA HIS A 740 -35.18 -41.66 23.86
C HIS A 740 -34.08 -42.61 23.37
N GLY A 741 -33.29 -43.15 24.31
CA GLY A 741 -32.21 -44.09 24.02
C GLY A 741 -32.64 -45.57 24.11
N LEU A 742 -31.72 -46.46 23.74
CA LEU A 742 -31.73 -47.89 24.08
C LEU A 742 -30.30 -48.47 24.04
N GLU A 743 -30.13 -49.63 24.67
CA GLU A 743 -28.87 -50.36 24.87
C GLU A 743 -28.22 -50.75 23.51
N LEU A 744 -26.88 -50.76 23.37
CA LEU A 744 -25.95 -51.72 23.99
C LEU A 744 -24.49 -51.22 24.00
#